data_AF-A0A0V0X0X2-F1
#
_entry.id   AF-A0A0V0X0X2-F1
#
_cell.length_a   1.000
_cell.length_b   1.000
_cell.length_c   1.000
_cell.angle_alpha   90.00
_cell.angle_beta   90.00
_cell.angle_gamma   90.00
#
_symmetry.space_group_name_H-M   'P 1'
#
loop_
_entity.id
_entity.type
_entity.pdbx_description
1 polymer ?
#
loop_
_entity_poly.entity_id
_entity_poly.type
_entity_poly.pdbx_seq_one_letter_code
_entity_poly.pdbx_strand_id
1 'polypeptide(L)'
;MFGNETTDGFWLLHTFERAFPNSVAWSWPSKFTSEGHMALCFSISEDNVPLIVPALQYQEVVIYFGQVSSEKATEFADLTSLIDGSLPEITPPLWKQETITTINSALSAVVYSKTSSSRLEMYGSFLTRVMVVNMRIWAVTDNTLQTTCGGKIGFVKVVKSPVTIDGTQNDRNKDKSQWAVIDDKPVFCFTTNGYSTKQRSVAGSATCITQQVVSNFNLMVVLFNALFGVLVNESEFTPSKTVKSVGERKRSMSLIKPQHLILFLISVFILVKAAAGKATNATAECKALGWIEPMSENLSGFGYNNNPPSMSGMSTRSTSKGILMLTNSEAIDEAFYLVYTMDGFLENGVGWVWPQILTSQGHMGLCMQISESDIASIATSLSYQQPLIFFYSMNETVQSEQQELMQLLEGNIEVQTPMFWDLQSITTQKTSVPINIYAKMFDSRLEMYSKLLVTRLQANIRIWAKTDGSLTTTCGGRVGFVKVVKSPILVGTQQATRVNDQSQWMIVENQPTFCFTTNKYTRKEMLSAAGVAICLQQFQLSTIFATIAANFMLWMLTALSHRPLMLTAPGYVTAKISNAMNVPWTDDAAPLTSDRGHALALTLDSWLVPLTSNLSALGYSNEPPYLSGIKTQSTVKGIIMMSNNGQSAFWFVHTFSRFLANAVAWTWPSALTEEGHMAVCMEVSATTIQSIATSLTYQQPVIYFSNIDVALQPTQVTLMNLINGFSKITSSPFWHLQTITTLSSGMPVPISIYSKLSMARLEFYGRLLTKQLQANLRIWSRTDGTLTSTCGGKIGHVRLVKSPISIDGQQSRREADYAQWVSVENHPLKEQYLFSGAGVCFTQQALSSSFADMAKHVIPCPFS
;
A
#
# COMPACT_ATOMS: atom_id res chain seq x y z
N MET A 1 15.24 17.27 -16.46
CA MET A 1 14.57 17.80 -15.25
C MET A 1 15.06 19.21 -15.03
N PHE A 2 14.16 20.11 -14.64
CA PHE A 2 14.39 21.52 -14.37
C PHE A 2 13.63 21.88 -13.08
N GLY A 3 14.14 22.79 -12.26
CA GLY A 3 13.43 23.29 -11.08
C GLY A 3 12.63 24.54 -11.41
N ASN A 4 11.47 24.75 -10.76
CA ASN A 4 10.62 25.92 -11.03
C ASN A 4 11.33 27.28 -10.81
N GLU A 5 12.36 27.31 -9.95
CA GLU A 5 13.11 28.52 -9.57
C GLU A 5 14.49 28.61 -10.27
N THR A 6 14.79 27.73 -11.23
CA THR A 6 16.13 27.60 -11.84
C THR A 6 16.06 27.51 -13.36
N THR A 7 16.84 28.34 -14.07
CA THR A 7 17.02 28.30 -15.54
C THR A 7 17.83 27.10 -16.04
N ASP A 8 18.32 26.29 -15.11
CA ASP A 8 19.32 25.27 -15.31
C ASP A 8 18.75 23.91 -14.90
N GLY A 9 19.06 22.88 -15.68
CA GLY A 9 18.59 21.53 -15.42
C GLY A 9 19.55 20.49 -15.96
N PHE A 10 19.07 19.26 -16.06
CA PHE A 10 19.84 18.18 -16.68
C PHE A 10 19.02 17.24 -17.55
N TRP A 11 19.69 16.67 -18.55
CA TRP A 11 19.20 15.58 -19.38
C TRP A 11 20.10 14.35 -19.20
N LEU A 12 19.49 13.23 -18.81
CA LEU A 12 20.16 11.96 -18.55
C LEU A 12 19.72 10.92 -19.59
N LEU A 13 20.67 10.45 -20.39
CA LEU A 13 20.53 9.29 -21.26
C LEU A 13 21.06 8.06 -20.52
N HIS A 14 20.41 6.90 -20.65
CA HIS A 14 20.85 5.68 -19.96
C HIS A 14 20.42 4.39 -20.64
N THR A 15 21.11 3.28 -20.35
CA THR A 15 20.75 1.92 -20.80
C THR A 15 20.07 1.06 -19.73
N PHE A 16 19.73 1.62 -18.56
CA PHE A 16 19.01 0.90 -17.50
C PHE A 16 17.51 0.74 -17.82
N GLU A 17 16.97 -0.48 -17.82
CA GLU A 17 15.55 -0.74 -18.12
C GLU A 17 14.66 -0.63 -16.87
N ARG A 18 13.72 0.33 -16.85
CA ARG A 18 12.79 0.58 -15.72
C ARG A 18 13.53 0.80 -14.37
N ALA A 19 14.51 1.70 -14.37
CA ALA A 19 15.43 1.90 -13.25
C ALA A 19 15.06 3.03 -12.28
N PHE A 20 14.22 3.97 -12.71
CA PHE A 20 13.88 5.18 -11.98
C PHE A 20 12.38 5.18 -11.65
N PRO A 21 11.97 4.67 -10.47
CA PRO A 21 10.61 4.78 -9.98
C PRO A 21 10.29 6.25 -9.60
N ASN A 22 9.02 6.63 -9.68
CA ASN A 22 8.58 8.02 -9.71
C ASN A 22 8.23 8.64 -8.34
N SER A 23 8.44 7.94 -7.22
CA SER A 23 7.89 8.36 -5.91
C SER A 23 8.51 7.68 -4.67
N VAL A 24 9.61 6.95 -4.81
CA VAL A 24 10.31 6.27 -3.68
C VAL A 24 11.78 6.64 -3.64
N ALA A 25 12.38 6.55 -2.45
CA ALA A 25 13.83 6.68 -2.29
C ALA A 25 14.55 5.68 -3.19
N TRP A 26 15.34 6.19 -4.13
CA TRP A 26 16.02 5.36 -5.12
C TRP A 26 17.14 4.56 -4.46
N SER A 27 17.12 3.23 -4.66
CA SER A 27 18.22 2.34 -4.33
C SER A 27 18.62 1.56 -5.58
N TRP A 28 19.90 1.24 -5.72
CA TRP A 28 20.43 0.57 -6.92
C TRP A 28 19.77 -0.81 -7.10
N PRO A 29 19.01 -1.05 -8.19
CA PRO A 29 18.33 -2.32 -8.37
C PRO A 29 19.32 -3.47 -8.56
N SER A 30 19.21 -4.51 -7.72
CA SER A 30 20.12 -5.66 -7.72
C SER A 30 20.21 -6.40 -9.06
N LYS A 31 19.18 -6.30 -9.92
CA LYS A 31 19.22 -6.84 -11.29
C LYS A 31 20.28 -6.21 -12.19
N PHE A 32 20.74 -4.99 -11.89
CA PHE A 32 21.75 -4.27 -12.68
C PHE A 32 23.18 -4.45 -12.14
N THR A 33 23.41 -5.18 -11.05
CA THR A 33 24.77 -5.43 -10.56
C THR A 33 25.47 -6.57 -11.31
N SER A 34 24.70 -7.37 -12.07
CA SER A 34 25.21 -8.46 -12.91
C SER A 34 25.39 -8.10 -14.39
N GLU A 35 25.03 -6.88 -14.80
CA GLU A 35 25.08 -6.43 -16.20
C GLU A 35 25.82 -5.09 -16.34
N GLY A 36 26.57 -4.92 -17.43
CA GLY A 36 27.17 -3.65 -17.80
C GLY A 36 26.11 -2.66 -18.29
N HIS A 37 26.23 -1.39 -17.89
CA HIS A 37 25.33 -0.31 -18.29
C HIS A 37 26.12 0.98 -18.51
N MET A 38 25.48 1.93 -19.19
CA MET A 38 26.05 3.26 -19.44
C MET A 38 24.98 4.33 -19.23
N ALA A 39 25.40 5.47 -18.71
CA ALA A 39 24.61 6.69 -18.68
C ALA A 39 25.47 7.90 -19.10
N LEU A 40 24.82 8.91 -19.65
CA LEU A 40 25.42 10.16 -20.10
C LEU A 40 24.52 11.31 -19.62
N CYS A 41 25.08 12.19 -18.79
CA CYS A 41 24.35 13.30 -18.18
C CYS A 41 24.86 14.64 -18.72
N PHE A 42 23.95 15.51 -19.11
CA PHE A 42 24.25 16.88 -19.56
C PHE A 42 23.57 17.89 -18.64
N SER A 43 24.33 18.84 -18.08
CA SER A 43 23.78 20.08 -17.53
C SER A 43 23.41 21.02 -18.68
N ILE A 44 22.13 21.39 -18.78
CA ILE A 44 21.56 22.15 -19.90
C ILE A 44 20.67 23.29 -19.40
N SER A 45 20.67 24.42 -20.10
CA SER A 45 19.71 25.51 -19.84
C SER A 45 18.33 25.15 -20.38
N GLU A 46 17.30 25.84 -19.89
CA GLU A 46 15.92 25.75 -20.37
C GLU A 46 15.79 25.99 -21.90
N ASP A 47 16.66 26.81 -22.49
CA ASP A 47 16.72 27.05 -23.95
C ASP A 47 16.94 25.79 -24.80
N ASN A 48 17.50 24.73 -24.21
CA ASN A 48 17.71 23.45 -24.90
C ASN A 48 16.44 22.58 -24.92
N VAL A 49 15.40 22.88 -24.13
CA VAL A 49 14.17 22.08 -24.05
C VAL A 49 13.45 21.99 -25.40
N PRO A 50 13.21 23.10 -26.13
CA PRO A 50 12.57 23.03 -27.45
C PRO A 50 13.40 22.30 -28.52
N LEU A 51 14.71 22.14 -28.31
CA LEU A 51 15.59 21.36 -29.20
C LEU A 51 15.56 19.87 -28.87
N ILE A 52 15.40 19.52 -27.59
CA ILE A 52 15.31 18.13 -27.11
C ILE A 52 13.95 17.50 -27.43
N VAL A 53 12.85 18.26 -27.36
CA VAL A 53 11.49 17.72 -27.63
C VAL A 53 11.37 17.07 -29.02
N PRO A 54 11.77 17.70 -30.14
CA PRO A 54 11.79 17.06 -31.45
C PRO A 54 12.72 15.84 -31.51
N ALA A 55 13.88 15.90 -30.84
CA ALA A 55 14.78 14.76 -30.78
C ALA A 55 14.15 13.55 -30.06
N LEU A 56 13.35 13.77 -29.01
CA LEU A 56 12.59 12.73 -28.31
C LEU A 56 11.39 12.24 -29.15
N GLN A 57 10.68 13.14 -29.83
CA GLN A 57 9.55 12.80 -30.70
C GLN A 57 9.98 11.83 -31.82
N TYR A 58 11.12 12.11 -32.48
CA TYR A 58 11.67 11.24 -33.54
C TYR A 58 12.19 9.90 -33.01
N GLN A 59 12.44 9.78 -31.71
CA GLN A 59 12.78 8.53 -31.04
C GLN A 59 11.56 7.68 -30.67
N GLU A 60 10.33 8.15 -30.94
CA GLU A 60 9.07 7.47 -30.59
C GLU A 60 9.03 7.04 -29.10
N VAL A 61 9.53 7.93 -28.22
CA VAL A 61 9.69 7.61 -26.79
C VAL A 61 8.35 7.33 -26.11
N VAL A 62 8.35 6.33 -25.23
CA VAL A 62 7.24 6.10 -24.29
C VAL A 62 7.53 6.92 -23.04
N ILE A 63 6.76 7.99 -22.82
CA ILE A 63 6.83 8.78 -21.60
C ILE A 63 6.20 7.97 -20.46
N TYR A 64 7.03 7.58 -19.48
CA TYR A 64 6.58 6.80 -18.32
C TYR A 64 6.35 7.63 -17.05
N PHE A 65 6.90 8.84 -17.04
CA PHE A 65 6.65 9.87 -16.06
C PHE A 65 6.93 11.22 -16.73
N GLY A 66 6.03 12.17 -16.57
CA GLY A 66 6.15 13.52 -17.10
C GLY A 66 5.30 14.47 -16.26
N GLN A 67 5.89 15.57 -15.84
CA GLN A 67 5.22 16.63 -15.10
C GLN A 67 5.82 17.97 -15.52
N VAL A 68 4.95 18.93 -15.81
CA VAL A 68 5.30 20.34 -15.99
C VAL A 68 4.46 21.12 -14.98
N SER A 69 5.04 22.08 -14.28
CA SER A 69 4.28 22.93 -13.35
C SER A 69 3.31 23.82 -14.13
N SER A 70 2.20 24.23 -13.50
CA SER A 70 1.25 25.17 -14.11
C SER A 70 1.90 26.50 -14.51
N GLU A 71 2.98 26.88 -13.81
CA GLU A 71 3.80 28.08 -14.08
C GLU A 71 4.61 27.96 -15.38
N LYS A 72 5.14 26.77 -15.69
CA LYS A 72 5.97 26.49 -16.86
C LYS A 72 5.22 25.85 -18.04
N ALA A 73 3.96 25.47 -17.87
CA ALA A 73 3.16 24.77 -18.89
C ALA A 73 3.02 25.54 -20.22
N THR A 74 2.93 26.86 -20.18
CA THR A 74 2.86 27.71 -21.39
C THR A 74 4.24 27.90 -22.04
N GLU A 75 5.30 27.98 -21.24
CA GLU A 75 6.69 28.10 -21.72
C GLU A 75 7.16 26.81 -22.41
N PHE A 76 6.81 25.66 -21.85
CA PHE A 76 7.12 24.34 -22.40
C PHE A 76 5.88 23.65 -22.99
N ALA A 77 5.14 24.37 -23.83
CA ALA A 77 3.97 23.84 -24.52
C ALA A 77 4.29 22.55 -25.31
N ASP A 78 5.37 22.53 -26.09
CA ASP A 78 5.78 21.35 -26.88
C ASP A 78 6.18 20.15 -26.00
N LEU A 79 6.78 20.39 -24.83
CA LEU A 79 7.08 19.34 -23.85
C LEU A 79 5.81 18.78 -23.22
N THR A 80 4.84 19.65 -22.93
CA THR A 80 3.51 19.25 -22.44
C THR A 80 2.81 18.39 -23.49
N SER A 81 2.83 18.80 -24.76
CA SER A 81 2.31 18.00 -25.89
C SER A 81 3.07 16.69 -26.12
N LEU A 82 4.37 16.62 -25.85
CA LEU A 82 5.14 15.37 -25.89
C LEU A 82 4.65 14.40 -24.79
N ILE A 83 4.41 14.90 -23.58
CA ILE A 83 3.92 14.11 -22.44
C ILE A 83 2.50 13.60 -22.71
N ASP A 84 1.60 14.48 -23.15
CA ASP A 84 0.20 14.13 -23.45
C ASP A 84 0.04 13.26 -24.72
N GLY A 85 1.08 13.18 -25.55
CA GLY A 85 1.06 12.48 -26.84
C GLY A 85 0.24 13.22 -27.91
N SER A 86 0.15 14.55 -27.82
CA SER A 86 -0.63 15.42 -28.71
C SER A 86 0.21 16.14 -29.78
N LEU A 87 1.51 15.88 -29.86
CA LEU A 87 2.37 16.42 -30.92
C LEU A 87 1.93 15.96 -32.32
N PRO A 88 2.15 16.78 -33.38
CA PRO A 88 1.86 16.42 -34.76
C PRO A 88 2.58 15.14 -35.25
N GLU A 89 2.03 14.47 -36.26
CA GLU A 89 2.73 13.36 -36.92
C GLU A 89 3.99 13.84 -37.67
N ILE A 90 5.04 13.01 -37.66
CA ILE A 90 6.30 13.29 -38.34
C ILE A 90 6.16 13.06 -39.84
N THR A 91 6.35 14.11 -40.63
CA THR A 91 6.49 14.03 -42.09
C THR A 91 7.95 13.82 -42.51
N PRO A 92 8.23 13.27 -43.72
CA PRO A 92 9.60 13.11 -44.21
C PRO A 92 10.41 14.43 -44.24
N PRO A 93 11.72 14.42 -43.93
CA PRO A 93 12.56 13.26 -43.65
C PRO A 93 12.26 12.58 -42.32
N LEU A 94 12.24 11.24 -42.31
CA LEU A 94 11.90 10.43 -41.12
C LEU A 94 13.06 10.30 -40.11
N TRP A 95 13.94 11.30 -40.08
CA TRP A 95 15.08 11.43 -39.19
C TRP A 95 15.36 12.92 -38.94
N LYS A 96 15.94 13.26 -37.79
CA LYS A 96 16.30 14.63 -37.43
C LYS A 96 17.70 14.70 -36.83
N GLN A 97 18.36 15.84 -37.01
CA GLN A 97 19.59 16.21 -36.31
C GLN A 97 19.31 17.47 -35.51
N GLU A 98 19.67 17.48 -34.23
CA GLU A 98 19.60 18.64 -33.33
C GLU A 98 20.95 18.87 -32.66
N THR A 99 21.25 20.12 -32.31
CA THR A 99 22.50 20.48 -31.62
C THR A 99 22.16 21.21 -30.33
N ILE A 100 22.64 20.69 -29.20
CA ILE A 100 22.46 21.29 -27.87
C ILE A 100 23.81 21.74 -27.28
N THR A 101 23.77 22.64 -26.31
CA THR A 101 24.95 23.18 -25.62
C THR A 101 24.84 22.99 -24.11
N THR A 102 25.95 22.61 -23.47
CA THR A 102 26.02 22.44 -22.01
C THR A 102 26.38 23.74 -21.30
N ILE A 103 25.79 23.97 -20.11
CA ILE A 103 26.01 25.18 -19.31
C ILE A 103 27.48 25.35 -18.90
N ASN A 104 28.10 24.27 -18.40
CA ASN A 104 29.36 24.36 -17.64
C ASN A 104 30.65 24.18 -18.47
N SER A 105 30.55 23.89 -19.78
CA SER A 105 31.73 23.52 -20.58
C SER A 105 31.71 23.97 -22.03
N ALA A 106 30.64 24.64 -22.49
CA ALA A 106 30.40 24.95 -23.91
C ALA A 106 30.55 23.73 -24.84
N LEU A 107 30.33 22.52 -24.30
CA LEU A 107 30.43 21.28 -25.05
C LEU A 107 29.20 21.17 -25.94
N SER A 108 29.43 21.18 -27.26
CA SER A 108 28.37 20.92 -28.22
C SER A 108 28.11 19.42 -28.31
N ALA A 109 26.86 19.03 -28.11
CA ALA A 109 26.38 17.67 -28.33
C ALA A 109 25.37 17.66 -29.48
N VAL A 110 25.54 16.73 -30.42
CA VAL A 110 24.67 16.58 -31.60
C VAL A 110 23.84 15.31 -31.44
N VAL A 111 22.52 15.44 -31.48
CA VAL A 111 21.56 14.36 -31.35
C VAL A 111 21.02 13.98 -32.72
N TYR A 112 21.34 12.78 -33.18
CA TYR A 112 20.82 12.18 -34.42
C TYR A 112 19.70 11.21 -34.06
N SER A 113 18.46 11.47 -34.49
CA SER A 113 17.28 10.65 -34.17
C SER A 113 16.61 10.09 -35.43
N LYS A 114 16.10 8.86 -35.37
CA LYS A 114 15.37 8.18 -36.46
C LYS A 114 14.07 7.55 -35.95
N THR A 115 13.00 7.65 -36.74
CA THR A 115 11.73 6.96 -36.47
C THR A 115 11.82 5.47 -36.84
N SER A 116 10.89 4.64 -36.35
CA SER A 116 10.78 3.22 -36.75
C SER A 116 10.32 3.06 -38.20
N SER A 117 9.55 4.04 -38.70
CA SER A 117 9.10 4.15 -40.08
C SER A 117 10.21 4.47 -41.08
N SER A 118 11.32 5.08 -40.63
CA SER A 118 12.48 5.39 -41.49
C SER A 118 13.11 4.16 -42.15
N ARG A 119 12.96 2.98 -41.54
CA ARG A 119 13.65 1.72 -41.90
C ARG A 119 15.19 1.78 -41.91
N LEU A 120 15.77 2.89 -41.44
CA LEU A 120 17.21 3.08 -41.38
C LEU A 120 17.82 2.26 -40.25
N GLU A 121 18.94 1.62 -40.57
CA GLU A 121 19.83 0.97 -39.61
C GLU A 121 20.78 2.04 -39.04
N MET A 122 20.74 2.25 -37.72
CA MET A 122 21.43 3.34 -36.99
C MET A 122 22.87 3.59 -37.43
N TYR A 123 23.72 2.57 -37.52
CA TYR A 123 25.17 2.76 -37.67
C TYR A 123 25.58 2.93 -39.13
N GLY A 124 25.48 1.87 -39.93
CA GLY A 124 26.00 1.80 -41.30
C GLY A 124 25.05 2.31 -42.39
N SER A 125 23.78 2.55 -42.07
CA SER A 125 22.81 3.14 -43.02
C SER A 125 22.39 4.57 -42.68
N PHE A 126 22.56 5.01 -41.44
CA PHE A 126 22.22 6.37 -40.99
C PHE A 126 23.47 7.16 -40.61
N LEU A 127 24.11 6.87 -39.47
CA LEU A 127 25.22 7.70 -38.95
C LEU A 127 26.42 7.78 -39.91
N THR A 128 26.89 6.67 -40.48
CA THR A 128 28.01 6.70 -41.45
C THR A 128 27.72 7.56 -42.67
N ARG A 129 26.44 7.68 -43.08
CA ARG A 129 26.01 8.45 -44.24
C ARG A 129 25.79 9.93 -43.92
N VAL A 130 25.15 10.23 -42.79
CA VAL A 130 24.85 11.61 -42.36
C VAL A 130 26.13 12.31 -41.88
N MET A 131 26.98 11.62 -41.12
CA MET A 131 28.24 12.19 -40.61
C MET A 131 29.39 12.11 -41.63
N VAL A 132 29.27 11.24 -42.64
CA VAL A 132 30.32 10.89 -43.62
C VAL A 132 31.60 10.42 -42.92
N VAL A 133 31.51 9.28 -42.22
CA VAL A 133 32.57 8.79 -41.32
C VAL A 133 32.74 7.28 -41.34
N ASN A 134 33.89 6.87 -40.81
CA ASN A 134 34.20 5.52 -40.36
C ASN A 134 34.00 5.45 -38.83
N MET A 135 33.61 4.29 -38.28
CA MET A 135 33.38 4.17 -36.83
C MET A 135 33.71 2.78 -36.26
N ARG A 136 34.10 2.77 -34.99
CA ARG A 136 34.17 1.59 -34.12
C ARG A 136 32.99 1.60 -33.16
N ILE A 137 32.34 0.44 -32.97
CA ILE A 137 31.12 0.33 -32.17
C ILE A 137 31.23 -0.76 -31.11
N TRP A 138 30.56 -0.51 -29.99
CA TRP A 138 30.26 -1.50 -28.97
C TRP A 138 28.76 -1.44 -28.71
N ALA A 139 28.06 -2.51 -29.05
CA ALA A 139 26.62 -2.63 -28.84
C ALA A 139 26.23 -4.11 -28.65
N VAL A 140 24.98 -4.34 -28.28
CA VAL A 140 24.37 -5.67 -28.31
C VAL A 140 24.19 -6.12 -29.77
N THR A 141 24.60 -7.35 -30.08
CA THR A 141 24.61 -7.93 -31.44
C THR A 141 23.81 -9.23 -31.48
N ASP A 142 23.03 -9.45 -32.54
CA ASP A 142 22.40 -10.76 -32.82
C ASP A 142 23.06 -11.50 -34.00
N ASN A 143 24.27 -11.08 -34.37
CA ASN A 143 25.07 -11.59 -35.50
C ASN A 143 24.43 -11.45 -36.90
N THR A 144 23.27 -10.79 -37.04
CA THR A 144 22.65 -10.55 -38.35
C THR A 144 23.31 -9.41 -39.14
N LEU A 145 24.09 -8.56 -38.48
CA LEU A 145 24.99 -7.59 -39.09
C LEU A 145 26.43 -7.92 -38.69
N GLN A 146 27.37 -7.80 -39.63
CA GLN A 146 28.79 -8.08 -39.43
C GLN A 146 29.62 -6.80 -39.61
N THR A 147 30.84 -6.79 -39.07
CA THR A 147 31.84 -5.76 -39.37
C THR A 147 31.99 -5.59 -40.88
N THR A 148 31.96 -4.35 -41.35
CA THR A 148 32.13 -4.02 -42.76
C THR A 148 33.57 -3.62 -43.05
N CYS A 149 34.17 -4.22 -44.08
CA CYS A 149 35.53 -3.96 -44.54
C CYS A 149 35.51 -3.87 -46.08
N GLY A 150 35.83 -2.70 -46.67
CA GLY A 150 35.86 -2.60 -48.14
C GLY A 150 35.75 -1.21 -48.79
N GLY A 151 35.94 -0.10 -48.07
CA GLY A 151 35.86 1.25 -48.65
C GLY A 151 36.69 2.29 -47.90
N LYS A 152 36.93 3.46 -48.52
CA LYS A 152 37.69 4.56 -47.90
C LYS A 152 36.89 5.25 -46.77
N ILE A 153 35.57 5.37 -46.92
CA ILE A 153 34.65 6.01 -45.96
C ILE A 153 33.37 5.16 -45.87
N GLY A 154 32.72 5.13 -44.70
CA GLY A 154 31.38 4.59 -44.48
C GLY A 154 31.33 3.23 -43.80
N PHE A 155 32.44 2.73 -43.27
CA PHE A 155 32.49 1.41 -42.62
C PHE A 155 32.23 1.44 -41.11
N VAL A 156 31.75 0.31 -40.60
CA VAL A 156 31.44 0.04 -39.18
C VAL A 156 32.24 -1.17 -38.72
N LYS A 157 33.11 -0.98 -37.72
CA LYS A 157 33.90 -2.03 -37.08
C LYS A 157 33.33 -2.37 -35.70
N VAL A 158 32.90 -3.61 -35.49
CA VAL A 158 32.53 -4.08 -34.15
C VAL A 158 33.80 -4.30 -33.33
N VAL A 159 33.87 -3.72 -32.14
CA VAL A 159 35.00 -3.90 -31.20
C VAL A 159 35.07 -5.38 -30.74
N LYS A 160 36.27 -5.92 -30.56
CA LYS A 160 36.45 -7.30 -30.07
C LYS A 160 36.05 -7.39 -28.58
N SER A 161 35.36 -8.46 -28.20
CA SER A 161 35.03 -8.78 -26.80
C SER A 161 36.06 -9.77 -26.24
N PRO A 162 36.39 -9.74 -24.93
CA PRO A 162 36.01 -8.71 -23.95
C PRO A 162 36.77 -7.39 -24.14
N VAL A 163 36.31 -6.34 -23.46
CA VAL A 163 37.09 -5.10 -23.23
C VAL A 163 37.48 -4.99 -21.77
N THR A 164 38.57 -4.27 -21.48
CA THR A 164 39.03 -4.00 -20.13
C THR A 164 38.83 -2.54 -19.79
N ILE A 165 38.17 -2.26 -18.67
CA ILE A 165 37.92 -0.92 -18.13
C ILE A 165 38.43 -0.92 -16.70
N ASP A 166 39.44 -0.11 -16.39
CA ASP A 166 40.11 -0.03 -15.08
C ASP A 166 40.40 -1.40 -14.44
N GLY A 167 41.10 -2.27 -15.20
CA GLY A 167 41.42 -3.65 -14.81
C GLY A 167 40.25 -4.65 -14.86
N THR A 168 39.00 -4.20 -14.91
CA THR A 168 37.80 -5.05 -14.95
C THR A 168 37.52 -5.54 -16.38
N GLN A 169 37.33 -6.85 -16.55
CA GLN A 169 36.91 -7.45 -17.82
C GLN A 169 35.40 -7.32 -18.00
N ASN A 170 34.98 -6.86 -19.18
CA ASN A 170 33.59 -6.68 -19.56
C ASN A 170 33.26 -7.44 -20.86
N ASP A 171 32.32 -8.38 -20.77
CA ASP A 171 31.86 -9.21 -21.88
C ASP A 171 30.65 -8.58 -22.58
N ARG A 172 30.67 -8.47 -23.92
CA ARG A 172 29.54 -7.97 -24.72
C ARG A 172 28.21 -8.68 -24.43
N ASN A 173 28.26 -9.97 -24.06
CA ASN A 173 27.06 -10.76 -23.77
C ASN A 173 26.40 -10.43 -22.43
N LYS A 174 27.11 -9.72 -21.54
CA LYS A 174 26.65 -9.27 -20.22
C LYS A 174 26.54 -7.75 -20.13
N ASP A 175 26.66 -7.04 -21.25
CA ASP A 175 26.69 -5.58 -21.29
C ASP A 175 25.56 -5.02 -22.16
N LYS A 176 24.80 -4.07 -21.61
CA LYS A 176 23.76 -3.31 -22.30
C LYS A 176 24.24 -1.93 -22.78
N SER A 177 25.48 -1.55 -22.50
CA SER A 177 26.08 -0.32 -23.00
C SER A 177 26.17 -0.33 -24.53
N GLN A 178 25.88 0.81 -25.13
CA GLN A 178 25.75 0.98 -26.57
C GLN A 178 26.37 2.31 -26.97
N TRP A 179 27.50 2.26 -27.67
CA TRP A 179 28.28 3.43 -28.02
C TRP A 179 29.07 3.25 -29.33
N ALA A 180 29.42 4.38 -29.93
CA ALA A 180 30.26 4.48 -31.11
C ALA A 180 31.38 5.51 -30.91
N VAL A 181 32.54 5.23 -31.49
CA VAL A 181 33.68 6.14 -31.59
C VAL A 181 33.98 6.35 -33.06
N ILE A 182 34.12 7.62 -33.44
CA ILE A 182 34.36 7.99 -34.83
C ILE A 182 35.86 7.86 -35.12
N ASP A 183 36.22 7.13 -36.17
CA ASP A 183 37.62 7.08 -36.63
C ASP A 183 37.98 8.46 -37.21
N ASP A 184 39.21 8.92 -36.96
CA ASP A 184 39.78 10.19 -37.42
C ASP A 184 39.10 11.49 -36.93
N LYS A 185 38.14 11.42 -35.99
CA LYS A 185 37.54 12.59 -35.33
C LYS A 185 37.47 12.40 -33.80
N PRO A 186 37.62 13.46 -32.98
CA PRO A 186 37.53 13.38 -31.53
C PRO A 186 36.07 13.33 -31.05
N VAL A 187 35.30 12.35 -31.55
CA VAL A 187 33.84 12.25 -31.36
C VAL A 187 33.46 10.89 -30.77
N PHE A 188 32.72 10.94 -29.66
CA PHE A 188 32.11 9.79 -29.00
C PHE A 188 30.59 9.92 -29.06
N CYS A 189 29.86 8.84 -29.34
CA CYS A 189 28.41 8.81 -29.40
C CYS A 189 27.84 7.76 -28.44
N PHE A 190 26.95 8.17 -27.54
CA PHE A 190 26.03 7.27 -26.84
C PHE A 190 24.89 6.89 -27.80
N THR A 191 24.48 5.63 -27.86
CA THR A 191 23.42 5.17 -28.78
C THR A 191 22.33 4.35 -28.07
N THR A 192 21.09 4.42 -28.56
CA THR A 192 19.96 3.66 -27.97
C THR A 192 19.63 2.36 -28.74
N ASN A 193 20.32 2.07 -29.86
CA ASN A 193 19.98 0.96 -30.75
C ASN A 193 21.11 -0.08 -30.85
N GLY A 194 20.75 -1.36 -30.78
CA GLY A 194 21.68 -2.47 -30.95
C GLY A 194 22.11 -2.67 -32.41
N TYR A 195 23.23 -3.36 -32.62
CA TYR A 195 23.74 -3.66 -33.96
C TYR A 195 23.13 -4.98 -34.48
N SER A 196 21.93 -4.85 -35.04
CA SER A 196 21.13 -5.96 -35.61
C SER A 196 20.31 -5.47 -36.80
N THR A 197 19.80 -6.39 -37.63
CA THR A 197 18.80 -6.06 -38.67
C THR A 197 17.44 -5.64 -38.07
N LYS A 198 17.09 -6.17 -36.89
CA LYS A 198 15.80 -5.91 -36.21
C LYS A 198 15.59 -4.45 -35.84
N GLN A 199 16.63 -3.71 -35.49
CA GLN A 199 16.54 -2.28 -35.14
C GLN A 199 16.07 -1.36 -36.30
N ARG A 200 16.00 -1.85 -37.54
CA ARG A 200 15.41 -1.09 -38.66
C ARG A 200 13.92 -0.78 -38.42
N SER A 201 13.21 -1.59 -37.63
CA SER A 201 11.82 -1.33 -37.23
C SER A 201 11.70 -0.73 -35.84
N VAL A 202 12.77 -0.11 -35.32
CA VAL A 202 12.83 0.49 -33.98
C VAL A 202 13.35 1.92 -34.13
N ALA A 203 12.68 2.88 -33.49
CA ALA A 203 13.16 4.25 -33.42
C ALA A 203 14.39 4.34 -32.48
N GLY A 204 15.00 5.52 -32.40
CA GLY A 204 16.09 5.77 -31.45
C GLY A 204 17.09 6.81 -31.92
N SER A 205 18.13 7.04 -31.11
CA SER A 205 19.10 8.09 -31.33
C SER A 205 20.55 7.69 -31.12
N ALA A 206 21.43 8.55 -31.61
CA ALA A 206 22.82 8.67 -31.18
C ALA A 206 23.09 10.11 -30.74
N THR A 207 23.55 10.29 -29.50
CA THR A 207 23.96 11.60 -28.98
C THR A 207 25.48 11.65 -28.94
N CYS A 208 26.06 12.50 -29.79
CA CYS A 208 27.49 12.58 -30.07
C CYS A 208 28.10 13.84 -29.46
N ILE A 209 29.17 13.68 -28.69
CA ILE A 209 29.97 14.78 -28.11
C ILE A 209 31.32 14.91 -28.82
N THR A 210 31.81 16.14 -28.98
CA THR A 210 33.13 16.42 -29.59
C THR A 210 34.08 16.97 -28.54
N GLN A 211 35.17 16.25 -28.23
CA GLN A 211 36.07 16.58 -27.12
C GLN A 211 37.49 16.09 -27.45
N GLN A 212 38.50 16.98 -27.49
CA GLN A 212 39.85 16.65 -28.00
C GLN A 212 40.52 15.44 -27.31
N VAL A 213 40.20 15.20 -26.03
CA VAL A 213 40.67 14.05 -25.22
C VAL A 213 40.23 12.69 -25.77
N VAL A 214 39.15 12.62 -26.56
CA VAL A 214 38.57 11.38 -27.12
C VAL A 214 39.46 10.75 -28.21
N SER A 215 40.41 11.51 -28.79
CA SER A 215 41.24 11.04 -29.91
C SER A 215 42.21 9.89 -29.58
N ASN A 216 42.57 9.68 -28.30
CA ASN A 216 43.51 8.65 -27.87
C ASN A 216 42.83 7.50 -27.12
N PHE A 217 42.32 6.51 -27.85
CA PHE A 217 41.65 5.34 -27.25
C PHE A 217 42.57 4.52 -26.31
N ASN A 218 43.89 4.54 -26.53
CA ASN A 218 44.87 3.92 -25.64
C ASN A 218 45.08 4.68 -24.31
N LEU A 219 44.73 5.98 -24.23
CA LEU A 219 44.69 6.72 -22.95
C LEU A 219 43.32 6.69 -22.28
N MET A 220 42.25 6.27 -22.97
CA MET A 220 40.89 6.34 -22.43
C MET A 220 40.68 5.39 -21.23
N VAL A 221 41.48 4.32 -21.11
CA VAL A 221 41.50 3.43 -19.92
C VAL A 221 42.19 4.10 -18.71
N VAL A 222 43.00 5.13 -18.91
CA VAL A 222 43.78 5.81 -17.86
C VAL A 222 43.17 7.18 -17.48
N LEU A 223 42.55 7.89 -18.43
CA LEU A 223 41.98 9.23 -18.21
C LEU A 223 40.54 9.25 -17.67
N PHE A 224 39.89 8.10 -17.48
CA PHE A 224 38.58 8.03 -16.81
C PHE A 224 38.61 8.63 -15.39
N ASN A 225 39.77 8.55 -14.71
CA ASN A 225 39.98 9.10 -13.37
C ASN A 225 40.17 10.64 -13.33
N ALA A 226 40.43 11.31 -14.47
CA ALA A 226 40.87 12.71 -14.47
C ALA A 226 39.77 13.75 -14.77
N LEU A 227 38.63 13.33 -15.32
CA LEU A 227 37.54 14.23 -15.74
C LEU A 227 36.17 13.93 -15.08
N PHE A 228 36.03 12.78 -14.43
CA PHE A 228 34.83 12.39 -13.67
C PHE A 228 35.14 11.97 -12.22
N GLY A 229 36.33 12.31 -11.72
CA GLY A 229 36.83 11.97 -10.38
C GLY A 229 36.25 12.78 -9.21
N VAL A 230 35.04 13.33 -9.34
CA VAL A 230 34.30 14.00 -8.24
C VAL A 230 32.82 13.59 -8.35
N LEU A 231 32.19 13.27 -7.21
CA LEU A 231 30.82 12.77 -7.07
C LEU A 231 30.57 11.25 -7.27
N VAL A 232 31.45 10.41 -6.73
CA VAL A 232 30.98 9.26 -5.92
C VAL A 232 31.76 9.23 -4.61
N ASN A 233 31.25 9.93 -3.60
CA ASN A 233 31.67 9.81 -2.21
C ASN A 233 30.39 9.58 -1.39
N GLU A 234 30.27 8.44 -0.72
CA GLU A 234 29.03 7.99 -0.06
C GLU A 234 28.66 8.79 1.22
N SER A 235 29.23 9.98 1.42
CA SER A 235 29.20 10.71 2.69
C SER A 235 28.48 12.07 2.68
N GLU A 236 28.06 12.59 1.52
CA GLU A 236 27.40 13.91 1.42
C GLU A 236 26.00 13.88 0.80
N PHE A 237 25.08 13.20 1.47
CA PHE A 237 23.65 13.54 1.44
C PHE A 237 23.10 13.74 2.86
N THR A 238 23.64 14.74 3.54
CA THR A 238 23.06 15.28 4.79
C THR A 238 22.36 16.61 4.48
N PRO A 239 21.12 16.83 4.94
CA PRO A 239 20.47 18.12 4.78
C PRO A 239 21.18 19.14 5.70
N SER A 240 21.84 20.11 5.07
CA SER A 240 22.61 21.15 5.78
C SER A 240 21.74 21.94 6.76
N LYS A 241 22.29 22.22 7.95
CA LYS A 241 21.65 23.07 8.95
C LYS A 241 22.00 24.55 8.71
N THR A 242 21.03 25.38 9.11
CA THR A 242 21.15 26.80 9.52
C THR A 242 21.37 27.86 8.45
N VAL A 243 20.35 28.70 8.28
CA VAL A 243 20.51 30.15 8.11
C VAL A 243 20.08 30.81 9.43
N LYS A 244 20.83 31.81 9.90
CA LYS A 244 20.50 32.66 11.06
C LYS A 244 20.27 34.11 10.63
N SER A 245 19.17 34.69 11.05
CA SER A 245 18.95 36.12 11.34
C SER A 245 17.79 36.18 12.35
N VAL A 246 17.91 36.66 13.60
CA VAL A 246 18.24 38.02 14.11
C VAL A 246 17.14 39.04 13.78
N GLY A 247 16.43 39.53 14.80
CA GLY A 247 15.53 40.68 14.68
C GLY A 247 14.29 40.67 15.60
N GLU A 248 14.42 41.23 16.80
CA GLU A 248 13.37 41.35 17.82
C GLU A 248 12.07 42.08 17.39
N ARG A 249 10.94 41.79 18.06
CA ARG A 249 10.22 42.79 18.88
C ARG A 249 9.15 42.20 19.80
N LYS A 250 9.11 42.71 21.04
CA LYS A 250 8.06 42.44 22.05
C LYS A 250 6.76 43.15 21.68
N ARG A 251 5.61 42.56 22.02
CA ARG A 251 4.50 43.28 22.65
C ARG A 251 3.63 42.34 23.50
N SER A 252 3.41 42.76 24.75
CA SER A 252 2.40 42.21 25.65
C SER A 252 1.03 42.80 25.32
N MET A 253 -0.04 42.01 25.41
CA MET A 253 -1.28 42.51 26.02
C MET A 253 -2.10 41.36 26.62
N SER A 254 -2.88 41.69 27.65
CA SER A 254 -3.42 40.77 28.65
C SER A 254 -4.95 40.68 28.63
N LEU A 255 -5.47 39.59 29.24
CA LEU A 255 -6.83 39.45 29.80
C LEU A 255 -8.04 39.80 28.92
N ILE A 256 -8.84 38.78 28.55
CA ILE A 256 -10.27 38.72 28.93
C ILE A 256 -10.59 37.26 29.35
N LYS A 257 -11.40 37.09 30.40
CA LYS A 257 -11.97 35.82 30.89
C LYS A 257 -13.44 36.09 31.28
N PRO A 258 -14.26 35.06 31.54
CA PRO A 258 -15.15 34.40 30.59
C PRO A 258 -16.64 34.78 30.81
N GLN A 259 -17.55 34.32 29.95
CA GLN A 259 -18.94 34.08 30.35
C GLN A 259 -19.61 32.98 29.50
N HIS A 260 -20.53 32.29 30.17
CA HIS A 260 -21.05 30.94 29.93
C HIS A 260 -21.62 30.60 28.53
N LEU A 261 -21.28 29.40 28.05
CA LEU A 261 -22.28 28.49 27.47
C LEU A 261 -21.97 27.06 27.91
N ILE A 262 -22.94 26.40 28.55
CA ILE A 262 -22.79 25.05 29.12
C ILE A 262 -23.21 24.03 28.07
N LEU A 263 -22.30 23.13 27.70
CA LEU A 263 -22.63 21.89 26.99
C LEU A 263 -21.92 20.73 27.72
N PHE A 264 -22.69 19.83 28.33
CA PHE A 264 -22.16 18.68 29.06
C PHE A 264 -21.68 17.60 28.08
N LEU A 265 -20.43 17.17 28.22
CA LEU A 265 -19.88 15.98 27.56
C LEU A 265 -19.13 15.12 28.57
N ILE A 266 -19.42 13.82 28.54
CA ILE A 266 -18.94 12.80 29.47
C ILE A 266 -17.74 12.08 28.83
N SER A 267 -16.79 11.56 29.61
CA SER A 267 -15.57 10.96 29.05
C SER A 267 -15.03 9.77 29.86
N VAL A 268 -14.96 8.61 29.20
CA VAL A 268 -14.01 7.55 29.53
C VAL A 268 -12.78 7.80 28.66
N PHE A 269 -11.62 8.05 29.26
CA PHE A 269 -10.40 8.34 28.53
C PHE A 269 -9.50 7.11 28.45
N ILE A 270 -9.01 6.81 27.24
CA ILE A 270 -7.93 5.87 27.01
C ILE A 270 -6.77 6.64 26.41
N LEU A 271 -5.68 6.75 27.16
CA LEU A 271 -4.44 7.35 26.68
C LEU A 271 -3.67 6.30 25.89
N VAL A 272 -3.52 6.51 24.58
CA VAL A 272 -2.62 5.75 23.72
C VAL A 272 -1.62 6.70 23.08
N LYS A 273 -0.34 6.49 23.37
CA LYS A 273 0.78 7.15 22.70
C LYS A 273 1.48 6.10 21.84
N ALA A 274 1.87 6.43 20.62
CA ALA A 274 2.74 5.58 19.81
C ALA A 274 4.12 6.24 19.64
N ALA A 275 5.10 5.45 19.19
CA ALA A 275 6.53 5.71 19.43
C ALA A 275 7.17 6.87 18.63
N ALA A 276 6.38 7.72 17.96
CA ALA A 276 6.86 8.83 17.15
C ALA A 276 5.91 10.04 17.20
N GLY A 277 6.02 10.85 18.25
CA GLY A 277 5.32 12.12 18.36
C GLY A 277 5.77 12.97 19.54
N LYS A 278 6.11 14.24 19.30
CA LYS A 278 6.17 15.23 20.39
C LYS A 278 4.75 15.52 20.85
N ALA A 279 4.50 15.45 22.16
CA ALA A 279 3.24 15.88 22.73
C ALA A 279 3.12 17.40 22.63
N THR A 280 2.34 17.89 21.67
CA THR A 280 1.88 19.27 21.61
C THR A 280 0.38 19.29 21.87
N ASN A 281 -0.01 19.96 22.96
CA ASN A 281 -1.36 20.14 23.51
C ASN A 281 -1.87 18.95 24.37
N ALA A 282 -2.00 19.21 25.67
CA ALA A 282 -2.68 18.35 26.63
C ALA A 282 -4.19 18.66 26.58
N THR A 283 -4.95 17.89 25.80
CA THR A 283 -6.42 18.08 25.64
C THR A 283 -7.23 16.80 25.83
N ALA A 284 -6.64 15.77 26.44
CA ALA A 284 -7.32 14.56 26.92
C ALA A 284 -6.97 14.35 28.41
N GLU A 285 -7.26 15.37 29.22
CA GLU A 285 -7.05 15.32 30.67
C GLU A 285 -8.09 14.38 31.31
N CYS A 286 -7.63 13.20 31.78
CA CYS A 286 -8.13 12.76 33.08
C CYS A 286 -7.73 13.86 34.08
N LYS A 287 -8.68 14.71 34.48
CA LYS A 287 -8.45 15.81 35.43
C LYS A 287 -7.73 15.38 36.71
N ALA A 288 -7.83 14.10 37.08
CA ALA A 288 -7.06 13.45 38.12
C ALA A 288 -5.53 13.63 38.03
N LEU A 289 -4.93 13.87 36.86
CA LEU A 289 -3.49 14.20 36.77
C LEU A 289 -3.17 15.63 37.26
N GLY A 290 -4.15 16.54 37.22
CA GLY A 290 -4.08 17.84 37.89
C GLY A 290 -4.30 17.78 39.40
N TRP A 291 -4.61 16.59 39.94
CA TRP A 291 -4.77 16.32 41.38
C TRP A 291 -3.49 15.70 41.98
N ILE A 292 -2.37 15.73 41.22
CA ILE A 292 -1.03 15.23 41.57
C ILE A 292 -0.03 16.40 41.78
N GLU A 293 -0.52 17.64 41.81
CA GLU A 293 0.04 18.63 42.74
C GLU A 293 -0.15 18.08 44.18
N PRO A 294 0.72 18.41 45.16
CA PRO A 294 0.81 17.67 46.44
C PRO A 294 -0.57 17.38 47.04
N MET A 295 -0.89 16.10 47.25
CA MET A 295 -2.25 15.60 47.52
C MET A 295 -2.94 16.50 48.55
N SER A 296 -4.00 17.20 48.12
CA SER A 296 -4.73 18.09 49.01
C SER A 296 -5.34 17.29 50.16
N GLU A 297 -5.45 17.90 51.35
CA GLU A 297 -6.03 17.29 52.56
C GLU A 297 -7.47 16.75 52.37
N ASN A 298 -8.14 17.17 51.28
CA ASN A 298 -9.47 16.70 50.87
C ASN A 298 -9.47 15.37 50.10
N LEU A 299 -8.32 14.72 49.89
CA LEU A 299 -8.19 13.48 49.12
C LEU A 299 -7.57 12.35 49.95
N SER A 300 -7.96 11.12 49.62
CA SER A 300 -7.33 9.88 50.07
C SER A 300 -6.98 9.04 48.85
N GLY A 301 -5.95 8.19 48.93
CA GLY A 301 -5.53 7.37 47.79
C GLY A 301 -4.16 6.72 47.94
N PHE A 302 -3.80 5.90 46.96
CA PHE A 302 -2.54 5.18 46.92
C PHE A 302 -2.06 4.91 45.50
N GLY A 303 -0.74 4.83 45.33
CA GLY A 303 -0.08 4.44 44.10
C GLY A 303 0.52 3.04 44.22
N TYR A 304 0.31 2.21 43.20
CA TYR A 304 0.90 0.88 43.12
C TYR A 304 1.57 0.64 41.78
N ASN A 305 2.76 0.05 41.78
CA ASN A 305 3.54 -0.23 40.57
C ASN A 305 4.54 -1.35 40.85
N ASN A 306 4.64 -2.34 39.96
CA ASN A 306 5.62 -3.44 40.07
C ASN A 306 7.08 -3.02 39.77
N ASN A 307 7.30 -1.81 39.26
CA ASN A 307 8.58 -1.14 39.04
C ASN A 307 8.40 0.38 39.27
N PRO A 308 8.26 0.82 40.54
CA PRO A 308 7.88 2.20 40.88
C PRO A 308 9.01 3.22 40.64
N PRO A 309 8.66 4.51 40.46
CA PRO A 309 9.66 5.56 40.33
C PRO A 309 10.54 5.68 41.59
N SER A 310 11.78 6.13 41.36
CA SER A 310 12.75 6.51 42.40
C SER A 310 13.15 5.42 43.42
N MET A 311 12.75 4.15 43.20
CA MET A 311 13.20 2.98 43.99
C MET A 311 13.96 1.96 43.11
N SER A 312 15.24 2.27 42.85
CA SER A 312 16.10 1.42 42.01
C SER A 312 16.31 0.02 42.60
N GLY A 313 16.06 -1.01 41.80
CA GLY A 313 16.30 -2.42 42.17
C GLY A 313 15.11 -3.13 42.83
N MET A 314 14.03 -2.41 43.17
CA MET A 314 12.80 -3.03 43.65
C MET A 314 11.89 -3.40 42.47
N SER A 315 11.56 -4.70 42.35
CA SER A 315 10.55 -5.17 41.40
C SER A 315 9.82 -6.41 41.94
N THR A 316 8.51 -6.48 41.72
CA THR A 316 7.68 -7.64 42.11
C THR A 316 7.39 -8.55 40.92
N ARG A 317 6.84 -9.75 41.21
CA ARG A 317 6.30 -10.67 40.19
C ARG A 317 4.92 -10.25 39.67
N SER A 318 4.36 -9.15 40.14
CA SER A 318 3.14 -8.58 39.54
C SER A 318 3.46 -7.89 38.22
N THR A 319 2.47 -7.78 37.35
CA THR A 319 2.47 -6.85 36.22
C THR A 319 1.64 -5.59 36.48
N SER A 320 0.87 -5.55 37.56
CA SER A 320 -0.11 -4.51 37.82
C SER A 320 0.48 -3.19 38.27
N LYS A 321 -0.09 -2.10 37.74
CA LYS A 321 0.27 -0.72 38.05
C LYS A 321 -0.96 0.18 37.95
N GLY A 322 -1.02 1.20 38.78
CA GLY A 322 -2.14 2.11 38.79
C GLY A 322 -2.13 3.06 39.99
N ILE A 323 -3.23 3.81 40.10
CA ILE A 323 -3.54 4.69 41.21
C ILE A 323 -5.03 4.57 41.49
N LEU A 324 -5.39 4.52 42.77
CA LEU A 324 -6.76 4.76 43.23
C LEU A 324 -6.77 6.01 44.11
N MET A 325 -7.71 6.92 43.86
CA MET A 325 -7.98 8.09 44.68
C MET A 325 -9.48 8.17 44.98
N LEU A 326 -9.84 8.77 46.10
CA LEU A 326 -11.20 9.11 46.47
C LEU A 326 -11.22 10.46 47.20
N THR A 327 -12.40 11.04 47.32
CA THR A 327 -12.64 12.31 48.02
C THR A 327 -12.89 12.06 49.50
N ASN A 328 -12.41 12.95 50.37
CA ASN A 328 -12.69 12.88 51.81
C ASN A 328 -14.03 13.55 52.15
N SER A 329 -15.04 13.45 51.26
CA SER A 329 -16.29 14.20 51.37
C SER A 329 -17.50 13.27 51.33
N GLU A 330 -18.16 13.14 52.48
CA GLU A 330 -19.42 12.39 52.67
C GLU A 330 -20.56 12.83 51.71
N ALA A 331 -20.44 13.99 51.07
CA ALA A 331 -21.42 14.51 50.11
C ALA A 331 -21.17 14.07 48.65
N ILE A 332 -20.05 13.43 48.36
CA ILE A 332 -19.60 13.07 47.01
C ILE A 332 -19.10 11.62 47.05
N ASP A 333 -19.99 10.66 46.78
CA ASP A 333 -19.58 9.31 46.38
C ASP A 333 -18.93 9.42 44.99
N GLU A 334 -17.60 9.62 44.89
CA GLU A 334 -16.85 9.56 43.63
C GLU A 334 -15.40 9.10 43.87
N ALA A 335 -15.08 7.88 43.41
CA ALA A 335 -13.71 7.39 43.39
C ALA A 335 -13.14 7.28 41.96
N PHE A 336 -11.82 7.39 41.87
CA PHE A 336 -11.05 7.41 40.64
C PHE A 336 -10.08 6.23 40.62
N TYR A 337 -10.15 5.42 39.56
CA TYR A 337 -9.26 4.28 39.37
C TYR A 337 -8.60 4.33 38.00
N LEU A 338 -7.26 4.43 38.00
CA LEU A 338 -6.42 4.47 36.81
C LEU A 338 -5.49 3.26 36.82
N VAL A 339 -5.53 2.46 35.76
CA VAL A 339 -4.65 1.29 35.56
C VAL A 339 -3.83 1.49 34.29
N TYR A 340 -2.53 1.20 34.33
CA TYR A 340 -1.63 1.53 33.21
C TYR A 340 -0.46 0.56 33.03
N THR A 341 0.28 0.72 31.91
CA THR A 341 1.45 -0.09 31.56
C THR A 341 2.81 0.62 31.65
N MET A 342 2.86 1.83 32.22
CA MET A 342 4.07 2.65 32.38
C MET A 342 4.92 2.26 33.61
N ASP A 343 6.12 1.71 33.39
CA ASP A 343 7.14 1.55 34.44
C ASP A 343 7.66 2.93 34.91
N GLY A 344 8.01 3.11 36.19
CA GLY A 344 8.58 4.37 36.69
C GLY A 344 7.63 5.58 36.66
N PHE A 345 6.33 5.34 36.78
CA PHE A 345 5.24 6.33 36.75
C PHE A 345 4.26 6.01 37.89
N LEU A 346 3.64 6.94 38.62
CA LEU A 346 3.91 8.39 38.78
C LEU A 346 4.79 8.65 40.01
N GLU A 347 5.68 9.64 39.95
CA GLU A 347 6.47 10.06 41.11
C GLU A 347 5.63 10.92 42.06
N ASN A 348 5.65 10.61 43.36
CA ASN A 348 4.84 11.31 44.35
C ASN A 348 5.50 12.63 44.77
N GLY A 349 4.71 13.69 44.99
CA GLY A 349 5.19 15.00 45.46
C GLY A 349 5.99 15.82 44.42
N VAL A 350 6.29 15.24 43.26
CA VAL A 350 6.88 15.93 42.11
C VAL A 350 5.77 16.18 41.11
N GLY A 351 5.47 17.45 40.81
CA GLY A 351 4.40 17.84 39.89
C GLY A 351 4.53 17.17 38.52
N TRP A 352 3.41 17.01 37.80
CA TRP A 352 3.31 16.12 36.63
C TRP A 352 4.46 16.26 35.62
N VAL A 353 5.26 15.20 35.50
CA VAL A 353 6.32 15.06 34.48
C VAL A 353 6.19 13.71 33.80
N TRP A 354 6.06 13.71 32.47
CA TRP A 354 6.15 12.49 31.67
C TRP A 354 7.61 11.99 31.60
N PRO A 355 7.93 10.76 32.08
CA PRO A 355 9.29 10.24 32.02
C PRO A 355 9.78 10.08 30.58
N GLN A 356 10.89 10.74 30.22
CA GLN A 356 11.38 10.77 28.83
C GLN A 356 11.72 9.38 28.27
N ILE A 357 12.14 8.45 29.13
CA ILE A 357 12.42 7.05 28.75
C ILE A 357 11.17 6.31 28.23
N LEU A 358 9.97 6.73 28.63
CA LEU A 358 8.69 6.19 28.15
C LEU A 358 8.22 6.84 26.84
N THR A 359 8.91 7.86 26.33
CA THR A 359 8.54 8.49 25.04
C THR A 359 8.88 7.62 23.83
N SER A 360 9.85 6.71 23.95
CA SER A 360 10.26 5.79 22.87
C SER A 360 9.36 4.55 22.74
N GLN A 361 8.37 4.40 23.62
CA GLN A 361 7.50 3.23 23.67
C GLN A 361 6.02 3.63 23.71
N GLY A 362 5.18 2.80 23.12
CA GLY A 362 3.74 2.87 23.26
C GLY A 362 3.31 2.39 24.64
N HIS A 363 2.30 3.05 25.19
CA HIS A 363 1.73 2.71 26.49
C HIS A 363 0.22 2.93 26.44
N MET A 364 -0.48 2.24 27.34
CA MET A 364 -1.93 2.38 27.51
C MET A 364 -2.26 2.63 28.98
N GLY A 365 -3.22 3.53 29.22
CA GLY A 365 -3.87 3.73 30.50
C GLY A 365 -5.39 3.68 30.35
N LEU A 366 -6.06 2.98 31.26
CA LEU A 366 -7.51 2.92 31.42
C LEU A 366 -7.90 3.72 32.66
N CYS A 367 -8.70 4.76 32.46
CA CYS A 367 -9.05 5.78 33.45
C CYS A 367 -10.56 5.73 33.70
N MET A 368 -10.99 5.44 34.93
CA MET A 368 -12.38 5.14 35.28
C MET A 368 -12.84 5.93 36.51
N GLN A 369 -14.08 6.43 36.48
CA GLN A 369 -14.80 6.88 37.68
C GLN A 369 -15.73 5.75 38.13
N ILE A 370 -15.68 5.45 39.42
CA ILE A 370 -16.32 4.32 40.12
C ILE A 370 -17.01 4.83 41.39
N SER A 371 -17.89 4.02 41.99
CA SER A 371 -18.42 4.32 43.31
C SER A 371 -17.43 3.94 44.41
N GLU A 372 -17.50 4.61 45.55
CA GLU A 372 -16.79 4.22 46.76
C GLU A 372 -17.26 2.86 47.27
N SER A 373 -18.49 2.43 46.94
CA SER A 373 -18.96 1.06 47.19
C SER A 373 -18.19 0.00 46.39
N ASP A 374 -17.57 0.36 45.26
CA ASP A 374 -16.79 -0.55 44.42
C ASP A 374 -15.32 -0.70 44.90
N ILE A 375 -14.86 0.15 45.83
CA ILE A 375 -13.47 0.16 46.33
C ILE A 375 -13.11 -1.18 46.97
N ALA A 376 -14.00 -1.75 47.79
CA ALA A 376 -13.90 -3.08 48.39
C ALA A 376 -13.55 -4.17 47.33
N SER A 377 -14.30 -4.19 46.23
CA SER A 377 -14.08 -5.12 45.11
C SER A 377 -12.73 -4.92 44.42
N ILE A 378 -12.24 -3.68 44.35
CA ILE A 378 -10.94 -3.34 43.76
C ILE A 378 -9.80 -3.69 44.73
N ALA A 379 -9.96 -3.43 46.02
CA ALA A 379 -8.98 -3.81 47.04
C ALA A 379 -8.78 -5.33 47.08
N THR A 380 -9.88 -6.09 47.04
CA THR A 380 -9.84 -7.54 46.90
C THR A 380 -9.21 -7.95 45.56
N SER A 381 -9.53 -7.31 44.44
CA SER A 381 -8.86 -7.61 43.17
C SER A 381 -7.35 -7.36 43.23
N LEU A 382 -6.90 -6.31 43.92
CA LEU A 382 -5.49 -5.96 44.05
C LEU A 382 -4.71 -6.95 44.93
N SER A 383 -5.34 -7.60 45.93
CA SER A 383 -4.69 -8.66 46.70
C SER A 383 -4.31 -9.86 45.82
N TYR A 384 -5.17 -10.26 44.88
CA TYR A 384 -4.85 -11.27 43.87
C TYR A 384 -3.79 -10.79 42.86
N GLN A 385 -3.73 -9.50 42.57
CA GLN A 385 -2.71 -8.92 41.67
C GLN A 385 -1.32 -8.79 42.30
N GLN A 386 -1.24 -8.78 43.64
CA GLN A 386 0.01 -8.70 44.43
C GLN A 386 0.99 -7.57 43.98
N PRO A 387 0.53 -6.33 43.71
CA PRO A 387 1.40 -5.23 43.32
C PRO A 387 2.23 -4.71 44.51
N LEU A 388 3.26 -3.91 44.23
CA LEU A 388 3.93 -3.12 45.26
C LEU A 388 3.22 -1.76 45.39
N ILE A 389 2.69 -1.48 46.57
CA ILE A 389 2.16 -0.17 46.94
C ILE A 389 3.35 0.69 47.38
N PHE A 390 3.57 1.82 46.73
CA PHE A 390 4.78 2.63 46.91
C PHE A 390 4.54 4.00 47.55
N PHE A 391 3.28 4.44 47.59
CA PHE A 391 2.81 5.48 48.51
C PHE A 391 1.32 5.28 48.80
N TYR A 392 0.87 5.75 49.96
CA TYR A 392 -0.54 5.97 50.26
C TYR A 392 -0.68 7.20 51.17
N SER A 393 -1.86 7.79 51.14
CA SER A 393 -2.29 8.86 52.05
C SER A 393 -3.79 8.65 52.29
N MET A 394 -4.19 8.43 53.53
CA MET A 394 -5.58 8.14 53.90
C MET A 394 -6.00 9.01 55.08
N ASN A 395 -7.09 9.73 54.93
CA ASN A 395 -7.72 10.49 56.02
C ASN A 395 -8.35 9.56 57.06
N GLU A 396 -8.40 9.97 58.33
CA GLU A 396 -8.94 9.17 59.44
C GLU A 396 -10.37 8.67 59.20
N THR A 397 -11.24 9.48 58.58
CA THR A 397 -12.61 9.06 58.21
C THR A 397 -12.56 7.88 57.23
N VAL A 398 -11.82 8.02 56.13
CA VAL A 398 -11.66 6.98 55.09
C VAL A 398 -11.05 5.69 55.66
N GLN A 399 -10.10 5.79 56.59
CA GLN A 399 -9.53 4.62 57.28
C GLN A 399 -10.59 3.84 58.07
N SER A 400 -11.58 4.53 58.65
CA SER A 400 -12.66 3.90 59.43
C SER A 400 -13.75 3.27 58.56
N GLU A 401 -13.98 3.80 57.35
CA GLU A 401 -15.04 3.35 56.44
C GLU A 401 -14.56 2.25 55.48
N GLN A 402 -13.32 2.34 54.97
CA GLN A 402 -12.79 1.47 53.92
C GLN A 402 -11.88 0.38 54.50
N GLN A 403 -12.42 -0.46 55.40
CA GLN A 403 -11.63 -1.45 56.15
C GLN A 403 -10.90 -2.48 55.25
N GLU A 404 -11.51 -2.93 54.16
CA GLU A 404 -10.87 -3.85 53.20
C GLU A 404 -9.68 -3.19 52.46
N LEU A 405 -9.78 -1.88 52.18
CA LEU A 405 -8.68 -1.12 51.59
C LEU A 405 -7.52 -0.96 52.60
N MET A 406 -7.83 -0.72 53.87
CA MET A 406 -6.79 -0.67 54.92
C MET A 406 -6.08 -2.02 55.08
N GLN A 407 -6.81 -3.13 55.03
CA GLN A 407 -6.19 -4.47 55.02
C GLN A 407 -5.24 -4.67 53.82
N LEU A 408 -5.58 -4.14 52.64
CA LEU A 408 -4.66 -4.18 51.47
C LEU A 408 -3.39 -3.38 51.73
N LEU A 409 -3.52 -2.15 52.26
CA LEU A 409 -2.40 -1.24 52.52
C LEU A 409 -1.44 -1.77 53.60
N GLU A 410 -2.00 -2.41 54.64
CA GLU A 410 -1.24 -3.02 55.74
C GLU A 410 -0.63 -4.39 55.36
N GLY A 411 -1.07 -5.00 54.25
CA GLY A 411 -0.64 -6.34 53.83
C GLY A 411 -1.36 -7.48 54.55
N ASN A 412 -2.51 -7.21 55.17
CA ASN A 412 -3.26 -8.10 56.06
C ASN A 412 -4.36 -8.93 55.35
N ILE A 413 -4.39 -9.01 54.01
CA ILE A 413 -5.41 -9.78 53.27
C ILE A 413 -5.04 -11.26 53.13
N GLU A 414 -5.88 -12.14 53.67
CA GLU A 414 -5.87 -13.58 53.36
C GLU A 414 -6.51 -13.85 51.98
N VAL A 415 -5.71 -14.36 51.03
CA VAL A 415 -6.20 -14.68 49.69
C VAL A 415 -6.80 -16.09 49.65
N GLN A 416 -8.08 -16.21 49.29
CA GLN A 416 -8.81 -17.48 49.28
C GLN A 416 -8.55 -18.31 48.01
N THR A 417 -8.74 -19.63 48.12
CA THR A 417 -8.75 -20.53 46.96
C THR A 417 -10.09 -20.44 46.21
N PRO A 418 -10.12 -20.39 44.86
CA PRO A 418 -8.98 -20.55 43.95
C PRO A 418 -8.09 -19.30 43.87
N MET A 419 -6.81 -19.47 43.51
CA MET A 419 -5.81 -18.38 43.41
C MET A 419 -6.01 -17.39 42.23
N PHE A 420 -7.26 -17.22 41.78
CA PHE A 420 -7.70 -16.24 40.80
C PHE A 420 -9.05 -15.66 41.26
N TRP A 421 -9.35 -14.44 40.84
CA TRP A 421 -10.56 -13.71 41.20
C TRP A 421 -11.39 -13.39 39.96
N ASP A 422 -12.70 -13.60 40.03
CA ASP A 422 -13.65 -13.43 38.94
C ASP A 422 -14.97 -12.74 39.36
N LEU A 423 -14.89 -11.78 40.29
CA LEU A 423 -16.06 -11.04 40.78
C LEU A 423 -16.72 -10.17 39.68
N GLN A 424 -18.02 -10.03 39.82
CA GLN A 424 -18.98 -9.80 38.76
C GLN A 424 -19.42 -8.32 38.67
N SER A 425 -19.08 -7.66 37.56
CA SER A 425 -19.61 -6.36 37.11
C SER A 425 -19.67 -5.20 38.14
N ILE A 426 -18.59 -4.41 38.26
CA ILE A 426 -18.74 -3.02 38.75
C ILE A 426 -19.33 -2.14 37.63
N THR A 427 -19.89 -0.99 37.99
CA THR A 427 -20.57 -0.10 37.02
C THR A 427 -20.03 1.32 37.14
N THR A 428 -19.59 1.92 36.02
CA THR A 428 -19.15 3.33 36.04
C THR A 428 -20.30 4.26 36.43
N GLN A 429 -20.14 5.07 37.47
CA GLN A 429 -21.24 5.88 38.03
C GLN A 429 -21.96 6.75 36.99
N LYS A 430 -21.23 7.43 36.09
CA LYS A 430 -21.79 8.41 35.15
C LYS A 430 -22.19 7.85 33.79
N THR A 431 -21.67 6.69 33.39
CA THR A 431 -21.91 6.10 32.05
C THR A 431 -22.58 4.73 32.08
N SER A 432 -22.77 4.14 33.26
CA SER A 432 -23.38 2.84 33.48
C SER A 432 -22.77 1.71 32.63
N VAL A 433 -21.47 1.77 32.36
CA VAL A 433 -20.74 0.74 31.60
C VAL A 433 -20.40 -0.42 32.53
N PRO A 434 -20.84 -1.65 32.24
CA PRO A 434 -20.46 -2.82 33.02
C PRO A 434 -18.98 -3.17 32.83
N ILE A 435 -18.27 -3.39 33.92
CA ILE A 435 -16.84 -3.70 33.96
C ILE A 435 -16.62 -5.00 34.76
N ASN A 436 -16.09 -6.03 34.08
CA ASN A 436 -15.65 -7.26 34.73
C ASN A 436 -14.14 -7.22 35.00
N ILE A 437 -13.72 -7.59 36.21
CA ILE A 437 -12.31 -7.56 36.62
C ILE A 437 -11.86 -9.01 36.90
N TYR A 438 -10.89 -9.47 36.13
CA TYR A 438 -10.26 -10.78 36.28
C TYR A 438 -8.84 -10.59 36.83
N ALA A 439 -8.50 -11.22 37.95
CA ALA A 439 -7.17 -11.14 38.54
C ALA A 439 -6.59 -12.52 38.86
N LYS A 440 -5.26 -12.65 38.88
CA LYS A 440 -4.57 -13.90 39.22
C LYS A 440 -3.29 -13.66 40.00
N MET A 441 -3.03 -14.53 40.99
CA MET A 441 -1.77 -14.57 41.73
C MET A 441 -0.64 -15.16 40.89
N PHE A 442 0.62 -14.94 41.29
CA PHE A 442 1.76 -15.59 40.62
C PHE A 442 1.80 -17.11 40.88
N ASP A 443 1.35 -17.57 42.05
CA ASP A 443 1.30 -19.00 42.40
C ASP A 443 0.12 -19.76 41.78
N SER A 444 -0.84 -19.05 41.19
CA SER A 444 -2.00 -19.67 40.51
C SER A 444 -1.60 -20.62 39.38
N ARG A 445 -0.43 -20.39 38.76
CA ARG A 445 0.02 -20.99 37.49
C ARG A 445 -1.01 -20.90 36.36
N LEU A 446 -2.02 -20.05 36.51
CA LEU A 446 -3.12 -19.90 35.57
C LEU A 446 -2.71 -18.92 34.46
N GLU A 447 -3.07 -19.27 33.23
CA GLU A 447 -2.77 -18.48 32.05
C GLU A 447 -3.88 -17.45 31.80
N MET A 448 -3.53 -16.16 31.77
CA MET A 448 -4.50 -15.07 31.68
C MET A 448 -5.41 -15.18 30.45
N TYR A 449 -4.87 -15.47 29.28
CA TYR A 449 -5.61 -15.38 28.02
C TYR A 449 -6.43 -16.65 27.72
N SER A 450 -5.78 -17.79 27.52
CA SER A 450 -6.38 -19.05 27.08
C SER A 450 -7.01 -19.90 28.19
N LYS A 451 -6.66 -19.67 29.47
CA LYS A 451 -7.16 -20.48 30.60
C LYS A 451 -8.08 -19.71 31.55
N LEU A 452 -7.93 -18.39 31.67
CA LEU A 452 -8.85 -17.54 32.42
C LEU A 452 -9.84 -16.85 31.48
N LEU A 453 -9.40 -15.91 30.66
CA LEU A 453 -10.29 -15.05 29.86
C LEU A 453 -11.13 -15.82 28.83
N VAL A 454 -10.50 -16.63 27.97
CA VAL A 454 -11.22 -17.47 26.98
C VAL A 454 -12.27 -18.38 27.64
N THR A 455 -11.94 -18.97 28.79
CA THR A 455 -12.82 -19.88 29.52
C THR A 455 -13.99 -19.15 30.18
N ARG A 456 -13.74 -17.97 30.78
CA ARG A 456 -14.78 -17.17 31.46
C ARG A 456 -15.68 -16.41 30.48
N LEU A 457 -15.13 -15.91 29.38
CA LEU A 457 -15.88 -15.20 28.33
C LEU A 457 -16.58 -16.14 27.34
N GLN A 458 -16.25 -17.44 27.37
CA GLN A 458 -16.75 -18.50 26.48
C GLN A 458 -16.67 -18.12 24.99
N ALA A 459 -15.58 -17.47 24.60
CA ALA A 459 -15.45 -16.84 23.29
C ALA A 459 -14.02 -16.90 22.74
N ASN A 460 -13.88 -16.67 21.44
CA ASN A 460 -12.58 -16.46 20.80
C ASN A 460 -12.11 -15.04 21.08
N ILE A 461 -10.80 -14.83 21.23
CA ILE A 461 -10.23 -13.52 21.54
C ILE A 461 -9.13 -13.13 20.55
N ARG A 462 -9.09 -11.87 20.14
CA ARG A 462 -7.94 -11.27 19.45
C ARG A 462 -7.14 -10.42 20.43
N ILE A 463 -5.83 -10.66 20.52
CA ILE A 463 -4.96 -10.06 21.55
C ILE A 463 -3.83 -9.24 20.92
N TRP A 464 -3.59 -8.05 21.45
CA TRP A 464 -2.36 -7.29 21.25
C TRP A 464 -1.60 -7.30 22.57
N ALA A 465 -0.46 -7.99 22.58
CA ALA A 465 0.42 -8.03 23.73
C ALA A 465 1.86 -8.25 23.25
N LYS A 466 2.82 -7.90 24.10
CA LYS A 466 4.23 -8.21 23.85
C LYS A 466 4.43 -9.73 23.91
N THR A 467 5.14 -10.27 22.91
CA THR A 467 5.42 -11.70 22.75
C THR A 467 6.93 -11.92 22.60
N ASP A 468 7.44 -13.02 23.13
CA ASP A 468 8.83 -13.49 22.98
C ASP A 468 8.97 -14.61 21.92
N GLY A 469 7.89 -14.91 21.20
CA GLY A 469 7.82 -16.02 20.24
C GLY A 469 7.62 -17.40 20.87
N SER A 470 7.63 -17.53 22.20
CA SER A 470 7.39 -18.80 22.89
C SER A 470 5.96 -19.33 22.76
N LEU A 471 5.04 -18.48 22.29
CA LEU A 471 3.62 -18.70 22.18
C LEU A 471 3.10 -18.10 20.86
N THR A 472 2.19 -18.82 20.22
CA THR A 472 1.62 -18.47 18.92
C THR A 472 0.09 -18.52 18.99
N THR A 473 -0.58 -18.03 17.96
CA THR A 473 -2.03 -18.20 17.78
C THR A 473 -2.41 -19.68 17.94
N THR A 474 -3.32 -19.97 18.85
CA THR A 474 -3.81 -21.34 19.09
C THR A 474 -4.82 -21.72 18.01
N CYS A 475 -4.60 -22.85 17.34
CA CYS A 475 -5.48 -23.35 16.28
C CYS A 475 -6.33 -24.53 16.76
N GLY A 476 -7.65 -24.38 16.86
CA GLY A 476 -8.57 -25.49 17.12
C GLY A 476 -9.97 -25.06 17.59
N GLY A 477 -11.00 -25.75 17.11
CA GLY A 477 -12.39 -25.61 17.57
C GLY A 477 -13.18 -24.43 16.97
N ARG A 478 -14.51 -24.45 17.16
CA ARG A 478 -15.41 -23.34 16.78
C ARG A 478 -15.34 -22.17 17.77
N VAL A 479 -15.09 -22.47 19.04
CA VAL A 479 -14.98 -21.53 20.17
C VAL A 479 -13.83 -21.99 21.07
N GLY A 480 -13.11 -21.05 21.68
CA GLY A 480 -12.17 -21.32 22.76
C GLY A 480 -10.69 -21.05 22.44
N PHE A 481 -10.37 -20.10 21.55
CA PHE A 481 -8.99 -19.90 21.10
C PHE A 481 -8.52 -18.43 21.05
N VAL A 482 -7.19 -18.26 21.15
CA VAL A 482 -6.47 -16.99 21.20
C VAL A 482 -5.80 -16.70 19.84
N LYS A 483 -6.14 -15.56 19.23
CA LYS A 483 -5.52 -15.04 18.01
C LYS A 483 -4.59 -13.87 18.35
N VAL A 484 -3.31 -13.96 18.02
CA VAL A 484 -2.37 -12.83 18.20
C VAL A 484 -2.51 -11.85 17.03
N VAL A 485 -2.81 -10.58 17.32
CA VAL A 485 -2.91 -9.49 16.33
C VAL A 485 -1.54 -9.27 15.67
N LYS A 486 -1.51 -9.16 14.33
CA LYS A 486 -0.26 -8.99 13.57
C LYS A 486 0.28 -7.56 13.77
N SER A 487 1.57 -7.48 14.09
CA SER A 487 2.33 -6.22 14.11
C SER A 487 2.75 -5.83 12.69
N PRO A 488 2.77 -4.53 12.32
CA PRO A 488 2.34 -3.37 13.11
C PRO A 488 0.82 -3.15 13.12
N ILE A 489 0.34 -2.34 14.08
CA ILE A 489 -0.99 -1.73 14.11
C ILE A 489 -0.89 -0.22 13.85
N LEU A 490 -2.02 0.40 13.48
CA LEU A 490 -2.15 1.85 13.37
C LEU A 490 -3.08 2.38 14.48
N VAL A 491 -2.69 3.47 15.14
CA VAL A 491 -3.50 4.19 16.12
C VAL A 491 -3.55 5.66 15.70
N GLY A 492 -4.71 6.12 15.23
CA GLY A 492 -4.82 7.41 14.55
C GLY A 492 -3.96 7.41 13.28
N THR A 493 -2.96 8.29 13.22
CA THR A 493 -1.95 8.33 12.14
C THR A 493 -0.62 7.69 12.51
N GLN A 494 -0.48 7.16 13.74
CA GLN A 494 0.80 6.68 14.27
C GLN A 494 0.88 5.15 14.22
N GLN A 495 2.04 4.61 13.85
CA GLN A 495 2.28 3.18 13.77
C GLN A 495 2.88 2.64 15.08
N ALA A 496 2.36 1.53 15.59
CA ALA A 496 2.90 0.81 16.74
C ALA A 496 3.25 -0.64 16.39
N THR A 497 4.32 -1.16 16.99
CA THR A 497 4.80 -2.54 16.85
C THR A 497 4.82 -3.22 18.20
N ARG A 498 4.69 -4.55 18.27
CA ARG A 498 4.79 -5.28 19.55
C ARG A 498 6.18 -5.22 20.21
N VAL A 499 7.18 -4.64 19.53
CA VAL A 499 8.53 -4.40 20.06
C VAL A 499 8.59 -3.05 20.79
N ASN A 500 8.08 -2.00 20.15
CA ASN A 500 8.07 -0.63 20.67
C ASN A 500 6.75 -0.24 21.37
N ASP A 501 5.91 -1.20 21.75
CA ASP A 501 4.66 -0.99 22.48
C ASP A 501 4.64 -1.86 23.74
N GLN A 502 4.25 -1.26 24.87
CA GLN A 502 4.02 -1.91 26.17
C GLN A 502 2.55 -1.87 26.56
N SER A 503 1.61 -1.55 25.68
CA SER A 503 0.19 -1.82 25.90
C SER A 503 -0.08 -3.34 25.83
N GLN A 504 -1.04 -3.81 26.62
CA GLN A 504 -1.65 -5.13 26.43
C GLN A 504 -3.17 -4.99 26.48
N TRP A 505 -3.84 -5.48 25.45
CA TRP A 505 -5.29 -5.39 25.34
C TRP A 505 -5.83 -6.52 24.45
N MET A 506 -7.12 -6.76 24.56
CA MET A 506 -7.81 -7.75 23.74
C MET A 506 -9.25 -7.33 23.44
N ILE A 507 -9.81 -7.96 22.42
CA ILE A 507 -11.23 -7.88 22.06
C ILE A 507 -11.82 -9.27 21.99
N VAL A 508 -13.09 -9.37 22.38
CA VAL A 508 -13.85 -10.61 22.34
C VAL A 508 -14.58 -10.73 21.01
N GLU A 509 -14.37 -11.81 20.27
CA GLU A 509 -15.07 -12.01 19.00
C GLU A 509 -16.56 -12.27 19.25
N ASN A 510 -17.40 -11.57 18.49
CA ASN A 510 -18.87 -11.61 18.58
C ASN A 510 -19.48 -11.11 19.90
N GLN A 511 -18.73 -10.36 20.73
CA GLN A 511 -19.26 -9.67 21.91
C GLN A 511 -18.83 -8.20 21.93
N PRO A 512 -19.64 -7.27 22.49
CA PRO A 512 -19.31 -5.85 22.61
C PRO A 512 -18.30 -5.59 23.76
N THR A 513 -17.25 -6.42 23.87
CA THR A 513 -16.35 -6.44 25.03
C THR A 513 -14.91 -6.15 24.60
N PHE A 514 -14.33 -5.09 25.16
CA PHE A 514 -12.91 -4.77 25.09
C PHE A 514 -12.28 -5.03 26.46
N CYS A 515 -11.07 -5.59 26.52
CA CYS A 515 -10.34 -5.72 27.78
C CYS A 515 -8.95 -5.10 27.72
N PHE A 516 -8.64 -4.26 28.71
CA PHE A 516 -7.29 -3.87 29.08
C PHE A 516 -6.65 -4.99 29.92
N THR A 517 -5.34 -5.23 29.80
CA THR A 517 -4.63 -6.14 30.73
C THR A 517 -3.19 -5.66 30.96
N THR A 518 -2.56 -6.15 32.02
CA THR A 518 -1.15 -5.88 32.32
C THR A 518 -0.22 -7.06 32.00
N ASN A 519 -0.76 -8.26 31.74
CA ASN A 519 0.03 -9.46 31.50
C ASN A 519 0.46 -9.58 30.03
N LYS A 520 1.76 -9.81 29.77
CA LYS A 520 2.27 -10.08 28.42
C LYS A 520 1.98 -11.53 28.02
N TYR A 521 1.94 -11.78 26.70
CA TYR A 521 1.73 -13.12 26.16
C TYR A 521 3.08 -13.83 25.95
N THR A 522 3.72 -14.20 27.07
CA THR A 522 5.04 -14.88 27.14
C THR A 522 5.00 -16.06 28.11
N ARG A 523 5.66 -17.18 27.78
CA ARG A 523 5.60 -18.39 28.63
C ARG A 523 6.10 -18.16 30.05
N LYS A 524 7.01 -17.18 30.24
CA LYS A 524 7.47 -16.72 31.55
C LYS A 524 6.35 -16.08 32.36
N GLU A 525 5.67 -15.06 31.84
CA GLU A 525 4.61 -14.36 32.57
C GLU A 525 3.33 -15.18 32.73
N MET A 526 3.03 -16.10 31.80
CA MET A 526 1.92 -17.04 31.92
C MET A 526 1.93 -17.80 33.26
N LEU A 527 3.08 -18.36 33.65
CA LEU A 527 3.20 -19.32 34.76
C LEU A 527 3.74 -18.72 36.06
N SER A 528 4.27 -17.49 36.05
CA SER A 528 5.03 -16.94 37.19
C SER A 528 4.75 -15.47 37.52
N ALA A 529 3.80 -14.83 36.84
CA ALA A 529 3.41 -13.45 37.12
C ALA A 529 1.96 -13.33 37.62
N ALA A 530 1.75 -12.41 38.55
CA ALA A 530 0.42 -11.94 38.95
C ALA A 530 -0.04 -10.81 38.03
N GLY A 531 -1.33 -10.50 37.97
CA GLY A 531 -1.83 -9.39 37.15
C GLY A 531 -3.35 -9.38 36.95
N VAL A 532 -3.81 -8.46 36.10
CA VAL A 532 -5.23 -8.14 35.90
C VAL A 532 -5.63 -8.03 34.44
N ALA A 533 -6.89 -8.33 34.16
CA ALA A 533 -7.60 -7.94 32.95
C ALA A 533 -8.94 -7.28 33.32
N ILE A 534 -9.18 -6.08 32.78
CA ILE A 534 -10.38 -5.27 33.03
C ILE A 534 -11.16 -5.20 31.73
N CYS A 535 -12.32 -5.87 31.68
CA CYS A 535 -13.17 -6.03 30.51
C CYS A 535 -14.39 -5.12 30.59
N LEU A 536 -14.49 -4.14 29.69
CA LEU A 536 -15.62 -3.23 29.56
C LEU A 536 -16.60 -3.72 28.49
N GLN A 537 -17.88 -3.82 28.85
CA GLN A 537 -18.96 -4.10 27.92
C GLN A 537 -19.41 -2.81 27.23
N GLN A 538 -18.66 -2.37 26.22
CA GLN A 538 -18.92 -1.15 25.46
C GLN A 538 -18.70 -1.38 23.95
N PHE A 539 -19.77 -1.22 23.17
CA PHE A 539 -19.82 -1.54 21.74
C PHE A 539 -18.87 -0.70 20.86
N GLN A 540 -18.89 0.62 21.01
CA GLN A 540 -18.08 1.55 20.22
C GLN A 540 -16.58 1.29 20.43
N LEU A 541 -16.18 1.11 21.69
CA LEU A 541 -14.80 0.82 22.09
C LEU A 541 -14.34 -0.54 21.56
N SER A 542 -15.16 -1.59 21.71
CA SER A 542 -14.89 -2.90 21.12
C SER A 542 -14.72 -2.80 19.60
N THR A 543 -15.55 -2.00 18.92
CA THR A 543 -15.47 -1.80 17.46
C THR A 543 -14.20 -1.06 17.04
N ILE A 544 -13.80 0.00 17.75
CA ILE A 544 -12.53 0.72 17.52
C ILE A 544 -11.35 -0.23 17.65
N PHE A 545 -11.26 -0.98 18.76
CA PHE A 545 -10.16 -1.92 18.96
C PHE A 545 -10.26 -3.17 18.07
N ALA A 546 -11.44 -3.56 17.60
CA ALA A 546 -11.60 -4.61 16.60
C ALA A 546 -11.07 -4.20 15.22
N THR A 547 -11.15 -2.90 14.89
CA THR A 547 -10.54 -2.28 13.72
C THR A 547 -9.02 -2.21 13.86
N ILE A 548 -8.49 -1.75 15.00
CA ILE A 548 -7.03 -1.77 15.29
C ILE A 548 -6.48 -3.21 15.29
N ALA A 549 -7.28 -4.19 15.76
CA ALA A 549 -6.97 -5.62 15.78
C ALA A 549 -7.21 -6.33 14.44
N ALA A 550 -7.79 -5.66 13.44
CA ALA A 550 -7.73 -6.15 12.07
C ALA A 550 -6.31 -5.87 11.58
N ASN A 551 -5.63 -6.88 11.02
CA ASN A 551 -4.32 -6.67 10.42
C ASN A 551 -4.41 -5.48 9.45
N PHE A 552 -3.38 -4.64 9.33
CA PHE A 552 -3.42 -3.48 8.43
C PHE A 552 -3.79 -3.87 6.98
N MET A 553 -3.36 -5.06 6.53
CA MET A 553 -3.83 -5.72 5.30
C MET A 553 -5.32 -6.10 5.31
N LEU A 554 -5.82 -6.68 6.41
CA LEU A 554 -7.19 -7.19 6.53
C LEU A 554 -8.23 -6.05 6.58
N TRP A 555 -7.88 -4.87 7.12
CA TRP A 555 -8.78 -3.72 7.11
C TRP A 555 -8.94 -3.10 5.71
N MET A 556 -7.83 -2.90 4.97
CA MET A 556 -7.89 -2.49 3.55
C MET A 556 -8.67 -3.50 2.70
N LEU A 557 -8.50 -4.79 3.00
CA LEU A 557 -9.32 -5.84 2.44
C LEU A 557 -10.80 -5.60 2.77
N THR A 558 -11.20 -5.36 4.02
CA THR A 558 -12.64 -5.38 4.41
C THR A 558 -13.60 -4.51 3.60
N ALA A 559 -13.19 -3.32 3.14
CA ALA A 559 -14.09 -2.38 2.47
C ALA A 559 -14.73 -2.92 1.18
N LEU A 560 -13.94 -3.60 0.34
CA LEU A 560 -14.44 -4.38 -0.78
C LEU A 560 -14.40 -5.91 -0.55
N SER A 561 -13.67 -6.49 0.41
CA SER A 561 -13.73 -7.95 0.64
C SER A 561 -15.06 -8.41 1.26
N HIS A 562 -15.74 -7.52 1.99
CA HIS A 562 -17.13 -7.73 2.42
C HIS A 562 -18.16 -7.21 1.40
N ARG A 563 -17.71 -6.51 0.34
CA ARG A 563 -18.52 -5.98 -0.78
C ARG A 563 -17.73 -6.03 -2.10
N PRO A 564 -17.42 -7.24 -2.65
CA PRO A 564 -16.46 -7.44 -3.74
C PRO A 564 -16.80 -6.79 -5.07
N LEU A 565 -17.93 -6.09 -5.17
CA LEU A 565 -18.49 -5.61 -6.41
C LEU A 565 -18.92 -4.15 -6.30
N MET A 566 -18.45 -3.34 -7.25
CA MET A 566 -18.76 -1.93 -7.39
C MET A 566 -19.24 -1.64 -8.82
N LEU A 567 -20.33 -0.88 -8.94
CA LEU A 567 -20.82 -0.28 -10.19
C LEU A 567 -21.00 1.23 -10.03
N THR A 568 -20.77 1.98 -11.10
CA THR A 568 -21.14 3.39 -11.23
C THR A 568 -22.00 3.55 -12.48
N ALA A 569 -23.04 4.37 -12.40
CA ALA A 569 -23.81 4.79 -13.58
C ALA A 569 -23.23 6.10 -14.16
N PRO A 570 -23.34 6.33 -15.48
CA PRO A 570 -22.94 7.58 -16.12
C PRO A 570 -23.58 8.81 -15.43
N GLY A 571 -22.76 9.80 -15.08
CA GLY A 571 -23.17 11.02 -14.37
C GLY A 571 -23.23 10.92 -12.85
N TYR A 572 -22.90 9.76 -12.25
CA TYR A 572 -22.96 9.55 -10.79
C TYR A 572 -21.59 9.33 -10.17
N VAL A 573 -21.21 10.19 -9.23
CA VAL A 573 -19.98 10.04 -8.41
C VAL A 573 -20.15 9.14 -7.19
N THR A 574 -21.39 8.80 -6.80
CA THR A 574 -21.67 7.84 -5.72
C THR A 574 -21.86 6.46 -6.32
N ALA A 575 -20.91 5.56 -6.06
CA ALA A 575 -20.95 4.19 -6.53
C ALA A 575 -22.02 3.36 -5.81
N LYS A 576 -22.55 2.34 -6.49
CA LYS A 576 -23.34 1.28 -5.89
C LYS A 576 -22.42 0.09 -5.59
N ILE A 577 -22.48 -0.42 -4.36
CA ILE A 577 -21.66 -1.56 -3.89
C ILE A 577 -22.54 -2.71 -3.39
N SER A 578 -22.11 -3.95 -3.64
CA SER A 578 -22.85 -5.18 -3.28
C SER A 578 -21.89 -6.35 -2.98
N ASN A 579 -22.41 -7.46 -2.46
CA ASN A 579 -21.59 -8.56 -1.97
C ASN A 579 -22.10 -9.98 -2.23
N ALA A 580 -21.22 -10.94 -2.00
CA ALA A 580 -21.53 -12.36 -2.13
C ALA A 580 -22.50 -12.88 -1.04
N MET A 581 -22.80 -12.12 0.01
CA MET A 581 -23.71 -12.51 1.10
C MET A 581 -25.14 -11.96 0.94
N ASN A 582 -25.56 -11.65 -0.29
CA ASN A 582 -26.93 -11.22 -0.59
C ASN A 582 -27.33 -9.85 -0.03
N VAL A 583 -26.35 -8.95 0.15
CA VAL A 583 -26.65 -7.53 0.41
C VAL A 583 -27.11 -6.88 -0.91
N PRO A 584 -28.30 -6.22 -0.94
CA PRO A 584 -28.75 -5.45 -2.09
C PRO A 584 -27.71 -4.43 -2.56
N TRP A 585 -27.82 -3.95 -3.79
CA TRP A 585 -27.11 -2.74 -4.18
C TRP A 585 -27.45 -1.62 -3.20
N THR A 586 -26.42 -0.95 -2.70
CA THR A 586 -26.53 0.18 -1.79
C THR A 586 -25.49 1.21 -2.17
N ASP A 587 -25.73 2.48 -1.87
CA ASP A 587 -24.74 3.53 -2.08
C ASP A 587 -23.48 3.26 -1.24
N ASP A 588 -22.33 3.60 -1.81
CA ASP A 588 -21.05 3.66 -1.10
C ASP A 588 -21.08 4.81 -0.07
N ALA A 589 -20.27 4.69 0.98
CA ALA A 589 -20.35 5.57 2.15
C ALA A 589 -19.86 7.01 1.89
N ALA A 590 -19.20 7.26 0.75
CA ALA A 590 -18.87 8.60 0.26
C ALA A 590 -18.85 8.62 -1.29
N PRO A 591 -18.91 9.81 -1.93
CA PRO A 591 -18.63 9.96 -3.35
C PRO A 591 -17.18 9.58 -3.68
N LEU A 592 -16.94 9.06 -4.89
CA LEU A 592 -15.61 8.73 -5.40
C LEU A 592 -14.68 9.95 -5.55
N THR A 593 -15.24 11.17 -5.59
CA THR A 593 -14.48 12.43 -5.57
C THR A 593 -13.94 12.81 -4.19
N SER A 594 -14.39 12.14 -3.12
CA SER A 594 -13.81 12.27 -1.78
C SER A 594 -12.43 11.60 -1.74
N ASP A 595 -11.49 12.11 -0.93
CA ASP A 595 -10.17 11.49 -0.75
C ASP A 595 -10.24 10.19 0.07
N ARG A 596 -11.30 10.03 0.87
CA ARG A 596 -11.53 8.93 1.82
C ARG A 596 -13.02 8.60 1.96
N GLY A 597 -13.29 7.49 2.65
CA GLY A 597 -14.63 7.13 3.13
C GLY A 597 -15.45 6.26 2.18
N HIS A 598 -15.04 6.13 0.91
CA HIS A 598 -15.65 5.21 -0.05
C HIS A 598 -14.79 3.93 -0.21
N ALA A 599 -15.41 2.83 -0.64
CA ALA A 599 -14.81 1.50 -0.61
C ALA A 599 -13.53 1.39 -1.45
N LEU A 600 -13.47 2.07 -2.59
CA LEU A 600 -12.33 2.02 -3.51
C LEU A 600 -11.05 2.67 -2.96
N ALA A 601 -11.14 3.81 -2.26
CA ALA A 601 -9.97 4.44 -1.61
C ALA A 601 -9.46 3.58 -0.44
N LEU A 602 -10.38 2.99 0.34
CA LEU A 602 -10.04 2.09 1.45
C LEU A 602 -9.32 0.83 0.99
N THR A 603 -9.72 0.23 -0.13
CA THR A 603 -9.04 -0.94 -0.70
C THR A 603 -7.70 -0.61 -1.36
N LEU A 604 -7.53 0.61 -1.87
CA LEU A 604 -6.29 1.06 -2.51
C LEU A 604 -5.37 1.89 -1.58
N ASP A 605 -5.62 1.95 -0.28
CA ASP A 605 -4.84 2.77 0.67
C ASP A 605 -3.32 2.45 0.64
N SER A 606 -2.93 1.17 0.70
CA SER A 606 -1.51 0.75 0.51
C SER A 606 -0.94 1.07 -0.88
N TRP A 607 -1.78 1.33 -1.88
CA TRP A 607 -1.36 1.67 -3.24
C TRP A 607 -1.22 3.19 -3.44
N LEU A 608 -1.94 3.99 -2.66
CA LEU A 608 -1.87 5.45 -2.66
C LEU A 608 -0.61 6.01 -1.98
N VAL A 609 0.09 5.18 -1.21
CA VAL A 609 1.34 5.54 -0.51
C VAL A 609 2.54 4.77 -1.08
N PRO A 610 3.79 5.23 -0.82
CA PRO A 610 4.99 4.44 -1.03
C PRO A 610 4.86 3.04 -0.40
N LEU A 611 5.04 1.99 -1.21
CA LEU A 611 4.90 0.61 -0.74
C LEU A 611 5.87 0.32 0.41
N THR A 612 5.33 -0.20 1.51
CA THR A 612 6.15 -0.61 2.66
C THR A 612 6.92 -1.88 2.35
N SER A 613 8.06 -2.10 3.01
CA SER A 613 8.97 -3.23 2.77
C SER A 613 8.39 -4.63 3.04
N ASN A 614 7.17 -4.70 3.56
CA ASN A 614 6.42 -5.94 3.80
C ASN A 614 5.36 -6.24 2.71
N LEU A 615 5.28 -5.43 1.65
CA LEU A 615 4.36 -5.56 0.53
C LEU A 615 5.10 -5.65 -0.81
N SER A 616 4.45 -6.33 -1.76
CA SER A 616 4.80 -6.38 -3.17
C SER A 616 3.55 -6.09 -3.98
N ALA A 617 3.69 -5.44 -5.14
CA ALA A 617 2.55 -5.12 -5.98
C ALA A 617 2.86 -5.07 -7.49
N LEU A 618 1.80 -5.19 -8.28
CA LEU A 618 1.79 -5.15 -9.74
C LEU A 618 0.60 -4.30 -10.20
N GLY A 619 0.84 -3.31 -11.06
CA GLY A 619 -0.21 -2.58 -11.78
C GLY A 619 -0.18 -2.96 -13.26
N TYR A 620 -1.35 -3.32 -13.81
CA TYR A 620 -1.49 -3.65 -15.24
C TYR A 620 -2.72 -2.96 -15.84
N SER A 621 -2.61 -2.45 -17.07
CA SER A 621 -3.71 -1.79 -17.77
C SER A 621 -3.40 -1.71 -19.27
N ASN A 622 -4.44 -1.66 -20.11
CA ASN A 622 -4.30 -1.27 -21.50
C ASN A 622 -4.25 0.26 -21.69
N GLU A 623 -4.77 1.02 -20.72
CA GLU A 623 -4.76 2.48 -20.64
C GLU A 623 -4.30 2.89 -19.22
N PRO A 624 -3.01 2.71 -18.90
CA PRO A 624 -2.47 3.01 -17.58
C PRO A 624 -2.41 4.52 -17.28
N PRO A 625 -2.31 4.91 -15.99
CA PRO A 625 -2.12 6.29 -15.58
C PRO A 625 -0.81 6.86 -16.16
N TYR A 626 -0.85 8.12 -16.62
CA TYR A 626 0.29 8.90 -17.13
C TYR A 626 1.07 8.35 -18.35
N LEU A 627 0.67 7.21 -18.94
CA LEU A 627 1.29 6.72 -20.18
C LEU A 627 0.42 7.08 -21.39
N SER A 628 0.99 7.81 -22.34
CA SER A 628 0.38 8.14 -23.65
C SER A 628 0.93 7.23 -24.77
N GLY A 629 0.27 7.21 -25.93
CA GLY A 629 0.77 6.52 -27.14
C GLY A 629 0.75 4.97 -27.15
N ILE A 630 0.39 4.30 -26.05
CA ILE A 630 0.42 2.83 -25.95
C ILE A 630 -0.63 2.18 -26.87
N LYS A 631 -0.13 1.41 -27.85
CA LYS A 631 -0.97 0.54 -28.71
C LYS A 631 -0.83 -0.91 -28.24
N THR A 632 -1.84 -1.41 -27.52
CA THR A 632 -1.94 -2.82 -27.11
C THR A 632 -3.19 -3.48 -27.71
N GLN A 633 -3.17 -4.81 -27.80
CA GLN A 633 -4.31 -5.64 -28.25
C GLN A 633 -5.08 -6.25 -27.07
N SER A 634 -4.78 -5.81 -25.86
CA SER A 634 -5.47 -6.17 -24.62
C SER A 634 -6.43 -5.07 -24.18
N THR A 635 -7.44 -5.44 -23.39
CA THR A 635 -8.43 -4.53 -22.79
C THR A 635 -8.47 -4.61 -21.26
N VAL A 636 -7.61 -5.45 -20.65
CA VAL A 636 -7.72 -5.78 -19.22
C VAL A 636 -6.96 -4.77 -18.36
N LYS A 637 -7.54 -4.46 -17.20
CA LYS A 637 -6.98 -3.51 -16.22
C LYS A 637 -7.10 -4.05 -14.80
N GLY A 638 -6.14 -3.73 -13.94
CA GLY A 638 -6.14 -4.19 -12.55
C GLY A 638 -4.85 -3.95 -11.77
N ILE A 639 -4.95 -4.27 -10.49
CA ILE A 639 -3.86 -4.18 -9.50
C ILE A 639 -3.82 -5.52 -8.74
N ILE A 640 -2.61 -6.01 -8.46
CA ILE A 640 -2.36 -7.12 -7.54
C ILE A 640 -1.47 -6.57 -6.42
N MET A 641 -1.85 -6.75 -5.16
CA MET A 641 -0.97 -6.52 -4.01
C MET A 641 -0.86 -7.79 -3.17
N MET A 642 0.32 -8.09 -2.65
CA MET A 642 0.60 -9.28 -1.85
C MET A 642 1.50 -8.97 -0.66
N SER A 643 1.33 -9.70 0.44
CA SER A 643 2.23 -9.61 1.59
C SER A 643 3.49 -10.42 1.34
N ASN A 644 4.66 -9.85 1.65
CA ASN A 644 5.97 -10.50 1.46
C ASN A 644 6.18 -11.73 2.35
N ASN A 645 5.27 -11.99 3.30
CA ASN A 645 5.23 -13.24 4.06
C ASN A 645 4.54 -14.42 3.32
N GLY A 646 4.10 -14.22 2.07
CA GLY A 646 3.56 -15.28 1.20
C GLY A 646 2.17 -15.80 1.58
N GLN A 647 1.46 -15.20 2.54
CA GLN A 647 0.18 -15.72 3.03
C GLN A 647 -1.03 -15.16 2.27
N SER A 648 -1.14 -13.84 2.17
CA SER A 648 -2.31 -13.17 1.59
C SER A 648 -1.94 -12.20 0.47
N ALA A 649 -2.87 -12.06 -0.46
CA ALA A 649 -2.86 -11.11 -1.55
C ALA A 649 -4.29 -10.68 -1.87
N PHE A 650 -4.43 -9.61 -2.64
CA PHE A 650 -5.69 -9.33 -3.33
C PHE A 650 -5.45 -9.05 -4.80
N TRP A 651 -6.51 -9.29 -5.56
CA TRP A 651 -6.57 -9.01 -6.98
C TRP A 651 -7.78 -8.10 -7.24
N PHE A 652 -7.48 -6.91 -7.75
CA PHE A 652 -8.43 -5.88 -8.10
C PHE A 652 -8.50 -5.77 -9.62
N VAL A 653 -9.70 -5.92 -10.18
CA VAL A 653 -9.98 -5.89 -11.63
C VAL A 653 -10.97 -4.76 -11.88
N HIS A 654 -10.71 -3.92 -12.88
CA HIS A 654 -11.56 -2.76 -13.14
C HIS A 654 -11.67 -2.41 -14.63
N THR A 655 -12.54 -1.44 -14.92
CA THR A 655 -12.77 -0.89 -16.26
C THR A 655 -12.25 0.55 -16.43
N PHE A 656 -11.96 1.27 -15.33
CA PHE A 656 -11.47 2.65 -15.32
C PHE A 656 -10.24 2.88 -16.21
N SER A 657 -10.28 3.87 -17.09
CA SER A 657 -9.16 4.28 -17.93
C SER A 657 -8.28 5.35 -17.26
N ARG A 658 -6.97 5.32 -17.54
CA ARG A 658 -5.95 6.23 -16.97
C ARG A 658 -5.91 6.28 -15.44
N PHE A 659 -6.32 5.19 -14.79
CA PHE A 659 -6.46 5.01 -13.34
C PHE A 659 -5.64 3.78 -12.90
N LEU A 660 -4.88 3.76 -11.80
CA LEU A 660 -4.48 4.80 -10.82
C LEU A 660 -3.00 4.54 -10.49
N ALA A 661 -2.16 5.57 -10.42
CA ALA A 661 -0.73 5.34 -10.17
C ALA A 661 -0.44 4.92 -8.73
N ASN A 662 0.71 4.28 -8.49
CA ASN A 662 1.16 3.99 -7.13
C ASN A 662 1.78 5.24 -6.48
N ALA A 663 1.61 5.36 -5.16
CA ALA A 663 2.21 6.39 -4.32
C ALA A 663 1.86 7.83 -4.75
N VAL A 664 0.64 8.02 -5.24
CA VAL A 664 0.00 9.34 -5.47
C VAL A 664 -1.24 9.46 -4.60
N ALA A 665 -1.58 10.68 -4.19
CA ALA A 665 -2.82 10.95 -3.47
C ALA A 665 -4.05 10.53 -4.28
N TRP A 666 -5.16 10.20 -3.59
CA TRP A 666 -6.39 9.84 -4.25
C TRP A 666 -6.89 11.01 -5.12
N THR A 667 -7.28 10.71 -6.36
CA THR A 667 -7.91 11.68 -7.26
C THR A 667 -8.81 10.93 -8.22
N TRP A 668 -10.09 11.31 -8.27
CA TRP A 668 -11.04 10.79 -9.26
C TRP A 668 -10.95 11.62 -10.55
N PRO A 669 -10.55 11.04 -11.69
CA PRO A 669 -10.51 11.76 -12.95
C PRO A 669 -11.93 12.13 -13.39
N SER A 670 -12.18 13.42 -13.67
CA SER A 670 -13.50 13.92 -14.08
C SER A 670 -14.07 13.22 -15.32
N ALA A 671 -13.20 12.77 -16.24
CA ALA A 671 -13.60 12.00 -17.42
C ALA A 671 -14.32 10.68 -17.09
N LEU A 672 -14.05 10.06 -15.93
CA LEU A 672 -14.73 8.83 -15.48
C LEU A 672 -16.11 9.10 -14.87
N THR A 673 -16.49 10.36 -14.63
CA THR A 673 -17.81 10.69 -14.08
C THR A 673 -18.91 10.62 -15.13
N GLU A 674 -18.61 10.96 -16.39
CA GLU A 674 -19.55 10.88 -17.52
C GLU A 674 -19.79 9.44 -18.00
N GLU A 675 -19.13 8.46 -17.38
CA GLU A 675 -19.02 7.09 -17.85
C GLU A 675 -19.42 6.08 -16.75
N GLY A 676 -20.14 5.03 -17.16
CA GLY A 676 -20.44 3.91 -16.27
C GLY A 676 -19.24 2.99 -16.13
N HIS A 677 -18.95 2.49 -14.94
CA HIS A 677 -17.79 1.63 -14.70
C HIS A 677 -18.10 0.51 -13.69
N MET A 678 -17.28 -0.52 -13.75
CA MET A 678 -17.31 -1.69 -12.88
C MET A 678 -15.92 -1.98 -12.31
N ALA A 679 -15.89 -2.41 -11.04
CA ALA A 679 -14.72 -2.98 -10.40
C ALA A 679 -15.07 -4.20 -9.53
N VAL A 680 -14.11 -5.12 -9.42
CA VAL A 680 -14.20 -6.36 -8.63
C VAL A 680 -12.93 -6.49 -7.78
N CYS A 681 -13.07 -6.73 -6.48
CA CYS A 681 -11.95 -7.02 -5.58
C CYS A 681 -12.06 -8.43 -4.99
N MET A 682 -10.97 -9.19 -5.04
CA MET A 682 -10.92 -10.59 -4.58
C MET A 682 -9.71 -10.81 -3.66
N GLU A 683 -9.95 -11.26 -2.44
CA GLU A 683 -8.89 -11.76 -1.55
C GLU A 683 -8.46 -13.16 -2.00
N VAL A 684 -7.15 -13.41 -2.13
CA VAL A 684 -6.56 -14.67 -2.63
C VAL A 684 -5.28 -15.00 -1.87
N SER A 685 -4.80 -16.25 -1.93
CA SER A 685 -3.47 -16.57 -1.40
C SER A 685 -2.39 -15.95 -2.30
N ALA A 686 -1.26 -15.54 -1.73
CA ALA A 686 -0.11 -15.14 -2.55
C ALA A 686 0.39 -16.27 -3.47
N THR A 687 0.18 -17.54 -3.09
CA THR A 687 0.47 -18.71 -3.94
C THR A 687 -0.42 -18.78 -5.19
N THR A 688 -1.64 -18.25 -5.12
CA THR A 688 -2.61 -18.19 -6.24
C THR A 688 -2.20 -17.17 -7.30
N ILE A 689 -1.30 -16.23 -7.00
CA ILE A 689 -0.86 -15.20 -7.95
C ILE A 689 -0.15 -15.80 -9.17
N GLN A 690 0.59 -16.90 -9.02
CA GLN A 690 1.14 -17.68 -10.14
C GLN A 690 0.06 -18.07 -11.17
N SER A 691 -1.08 -18.55 -10.68
CA SER A 691 -2.22 -18.96 -11.48
C SER A 691 -2.87 -17.77 -12.21
N ILE A 692 -2.98 -16.62 -11.54
CA ILE A 692 -3.46 -15.36 -12.14
C ILE A 692 -2.45 -14.83 -13.17
N ALA A 693 -1.15 -14.92 -12.93
CA ALA A 693 -0.10 -14.50 -13.86
C ALA A 693 -0.09 -15.35 -15.16
N THR A 694 -0.44 -16.64 -15.07
CA THR A 694 -0.70 -17.47 -16.25
C THR A 694 -1.90 -16.92 -17.04
N SER A 695 -3.02 -16.58 -16.40
CA SER A 695 -4.16 -15.95 -17.09
C SER A 695 -3.78 -14.61 -17.74
N LEU A 696 -3.06 -13.74 -17.02
CA LEU A 696 -2.58 -12.45 -17.53
C LEU A 696 -1.61 -12.63 -18.72
N THR A 697 -0.80 -13.69 -18.75
CA THR A 697 0.05 -14.05 -19.90
C THR A 697 -0.78 -14.26 -21.17
N TYR A 698 -1.93 -14.93 -21.08
CA TYR A 698 -2.84 -15.06 -22.22
C TYR A 698 -3.55 -13.73 -22.55
N GLN A 699 -3.76 -12.84 -21.58
CA GLN A 699 -4.43 -11.55 -21.77
C GLN A 699 -3.51 -10.45 -22.33
N GLN A 700 -2.18 -10.58 -22.21
CA GLN A 700 -1.16 -9.62 -22.67
C GLN A 700 -1.39 -8.14 -22.27
N PRO A 701 -1.66 -7.82 -20.99
CA PRO A 701 -1.74 -6.43 -20.55
C PRO A 701 -0.37 -5.74 -20.59
N VAL A 702 -0.37 -4.40 -20.55
CA VAL A 702 0.85 -3.65 -20.24
C VAL A 702 1.00 -3.58 -18.73
N ILE A 703 2.14 -4.07 -18.22
CA ILE A 703 2.56 -3.89 -16.83
C ILE A 703 3.14 -2.47 -16.71
N TYR A 704 2.42 -1.57 -16.04
CA TYR A 704 2.85 -0.19 -15.85
C TYR A 704 3.56 0.04 -14.51
N PHE A 705 3.37 -0.88 -13.55
CA PHE A 705 4.03 -0.83 -12.25
C PHE A 705 4.36 -2.24 -11.76
N SER A 706 5.54 -2.40 -11.15
CA SER A 706 5.93 -3.66 -10.49
C SER A 706 6.97 -3.41 -9.40
N ASN A 707 6.66 -3.82 -8.18
CA ASN A 707 7.62 -3.91 -7.07
C ASN A 707 7.43 -5.28 -6.41
N ILE A 708 8.32 -6.23 -6.68
CA ILE A 708 8.25 -7.60 -6.16
C ILE A 708 9.48 -7.90 -5.32
N ASP A 709 9.26 -8.15 -4.04
CA ASP A 709 10.29 -8.49 -3.04
C ASP A 709 11.13 -9.69 -3.50
N VAL A 710 12.45 -9.55 -3.35
CA VAL A 710 13.45 -10.54 -3.80
C VAL A 710 13.20 -11.93 -3.21
N ALA A 711 12.68 -12.04 -2.00
CA ALA A 711 12.35 -13.32 -1.38
C ALA A 711 11.11 -13.99 -2.02
N LEU A 712 10.19 -13.23 -2.61
CA LEU A 712 9.04 -13.79 -3.32
C LEU A 712 9.39 -14.23 -4.74
N GLN A 713 10.34 -13.58 -5.42
CA GLN A 713 10.64 -13.84 -6.84
C GLN A 713 10.89 -15.34 -7.18
N PRO A 714 11.65 -16.13 -6.40
CA PRO A 714 11.83 -17.57 -6.65
C PRO A 714 10.54 -18.38 -6.58
N THR A 715 9.56 -17.93 -5.79
CA THR A 715 8.23 -18.56 -5.67
C THR A 715 7.21 -18.04 -6.70
N GLN A 716 7.53 -16.96 -7.41
CA GLN A 716 6.63 -16.21 -8.31
C GLN A 716 7.14 -16.19 -9.77
N VAL A 717 7.81 -17.26 -10.22
CA VAL A 717 8.45 -17.38 -11.55
C VAL A 717 7.55 -16.95 -12.72
N THR A 718 6.28 -17.36 -12.80
CA THR A 718 5.41 -16.97 -13.93
C THR A 718 5.06 -15.49 -13.91
N LEU A 719 4.88 -14.92 -12.71
CA LEU A 719 4.68 -13.47 -12.53
C LEU A 719 5.94 -12.70 -12.96
N MET A 720 7.14 -13.17 -12.61
CA MET A 720 8.39 -12.54 -13.05
C MET A 720 8.57 -12.64 -14.57
N ASN A 721 8.24 -13.78 -15.18
CA ASN A 721 8.27 -13.94 -16.63
C ASN A 721 7.27 -13.02 -17.36
N LEU A 722 6.09 -12.79 -16.77
CA LEU A 722 5.10 -11.81 -17.25
C LEU A 722 5.64 -10.37 -17.14
N ILE A 723 6.17 -9.97 -15.98
CA ILE A 723 6.75 -8.63 -15.74
C ILE A 723 7.88 -8.32 -16.73
N ASN A 724 8.75 -9.32 -16.98
CA ASN A 724 9.90 -9.21 -17.86
C ASN A 724 9.57 -9.42 -19.36
N GLY A 725 8.32 -9.75 -19.71
CA GLY A 725 7.91 -9.99 -21.09
C GLY A 725 8.45 -11.28 -21.72
N PHE A 726 8.98 -12.20 -20.92
CA PHE A 726 9.52 -13.49 -21.38
C PHE A 726 8.43 -14.51 -21.73
N SER A 727 7.20 -14.31 -21.23
CA SER A 727 6.06 -15.19 -21.46
C SER A 727 5.43 -15.00 -22.86
N LYS A 728 5.96 -15.67 -23.89
CA LYS A 728 5.37 -15.68 -25.25
C LYS A 728 4.70 -17.01 -25.57
N ILE A 729 3.37 -17.00 -25.67
CA ILE A 729 2.59 -18.14 -26.19
C ILE A 729 2.67 -18.15 -27.72
N THR A 730 3.08 -19.28 -28.30
CA THR A 730 3.25 -19.46 -29.76
C THR A 730 2.50 -20.66 -30.33
N SER A 731 1.93 -21.52 -29.49
CA SER A 731 1.16 -22.71 -29.86
C SER A 731 -0.30 -22.61 -29.44
N SER A 732 -1.15 -23.34 -30.16
CA SER A 732 -2.59 -23.51 -29.85
C SER A 732 -2.77 -24.50 -28.68
N PRO A 733 -3.78 -24.35 -27.80
CA PRO A 733 -4.84 -23.33 -27.81
C PRO A 733 -4.35 -21.94 -27.39
N PHE A 734 -4.75 -20.92 -28.16
CA PHE A 734 -4.46 -19.51 -27.85
C PHE A 734 -5.40 -18.92 -26.77
N TRP A 735 -5.85 -19.75 -25.82
CA TRP A 735 -6.80 -19.44 -24.76
C TRP A 735 -6.57 -20.32 -23.53
N HIS A 736 -7.02 -19.88 -22.35
CA HIS A 736 -6.74 -20.54 -21.07
C HIS A 736 -7.90 -20.47 -20.04
N LEU A 737 -7.99 -21.45 -19.12
CA LEU A 737 -8.71 -21.32 -17.83
C LEU A 737 -7.68 -20.93 -16.80
N GLN A 738 -8.12 -20.21 -15.80
CA GLN A 738 -7.68 -20.59 -14.47
C GLN A 738 -8.85 -20.68 -13.50
N THR A 739 -8.99 -21.83 -12.83
CA THR A 739 -9.83 -21.89 -11.62
C THR A 739 -8.94 -21.53 -10.42
N ILE A 740 -9.45 -20.62 -9.58
CA ILE A 740 -8.87 -20.22 -8.30
C ILE A 740 -9.96 -20.17 -7.23
N THR A 741 -9.59 -19.99 -5.96
CA THR A 741 -10.54 -19.85 -4.85
C THR A 741 -10.18 -18.63 -4.01
N THR A 742 -11.17 -17.88 -3.53
CA THR A 742 -10.93 -16.77 -2.61
C THR A 742 -10.39 -17.22 -1.26
N LEU A 743 -9.50 -16.42 -0.69
CA LEU A 743 -8.98 -16.57 0.66
C LEU A 743 -9.95 -15.87 1.63
N SER A 744 -11.05 -16.54 2.01
CA SER A 744 -12.00 -16.01 3.01
C SER A 744 -12.16 -16.97 4.19
N SER A 745 -12.31 -16.42 5.40
CA SER A 745 -12.38 -17.21 6.64
C SER A 745 -13.77 -17.76 6.97
N GLY A 746 -14.64 -17.95 5.97
CA GLY A 746 -16.03 -18.38 6.20
C GLY A 746 -16.74 -19.03 5.01
N MET A 747 -16.54 -18.51 3.79
CA MET A 747 -17.15 -19.06 2.56
C MET A 747 -16.18 -18.87 1.38
N PRO A 748 -15.32 -19.85 1.06
CA PRO A 748 -14.44 -19.80 -0.10
C PRO A 748 -15.27 -19.81 -1.39
N VAL A 749 -15.07 -18.82 -2.26
CA VAL A 749 -15.78 -18.69 -3.54
C VAL A 749 -14.88 -19.18 -4.66
N PRO A 750 -15.32 -20.17 -5.47
CA PRO A 750 -14.59 -20.57 -6.67
C PRO A 750 -14.75 -19.50 -7.76
N ILE A 751 -13.62 -19.18 -8.40
CA ILE A 751 -13.53 -18.19 -9.48
C ILE A 751 -12.94 -18.89 -10.71
N SER A 752 -13.61 -18.77 -11.86
CA SER A 752 -13.13 -19.19 -13.17
C SER A 752 -12.68 -17.96 -13.96
N ILE A 753 -11.42 -17.94 -14.39
CA ILE A 753 -10.78 -16.87 -15.17
C ILE A 753 -10.63 -17.33 -16.62
N TYR A 754 -11.41 -16.74 -17.52
CA TYR A 754 -11.39 -17.04 -18.95
C TYR A 754 -10.51 -16.05 -19.70
N SER A 755 -9.50 -16.55 -20.42
CA SER A 755 -8.46 -15.75 -21.10
C SER A 755 -8.16 -16.24 -22.52
N LYS A 756 -7.63 -15.37 -23.39
CA LYS A 756 -7.27 -15.61 -24.81
C LYS A 756 -6.32 -14.54 -25.32
N LEU A 757 -5.54 -14.89 -26.33
CA LEU A 757 -4.70 -13.96 -27.08
C LEU A 757 -5.48 -13.38 -28.28
N SER A 758 -5.17 -12.15 -28.69
CA SER A 758 -5.73 -11.54 -29.91
C SER A 758 -5.63 -12.47 -31.14
N MET A 759 -4.48 -13.14 -31.28
CA MET A 759 -4.18 -14.08 -32.38
C MET A 759 -5.11 -15.30 -32.48
N ALA A 760 -5.88 -15.61 -31.43
CA ALA A 760 -6.84 -16.72 -31.46
C ALA A 760 -8.00 -16.50 -32.44
N ARG A 761 -8.27 -15.25 -32.85
CA ARG A 761 -9.35 -14.85 -33.80
C ARG A 761 -10.72 -15.46 -33.46
N LEU A 762 -11.14 -15.14 -32.24
CA LEU A 762 -12.23 -15.73 -31.47
C LEU A 762 -12.90 -14.54 -30.70
N GLU A 763 -14.23 -14.31 -30.79
CA GLU A 763 -15.01 -13.09 -30.43
C GLU A 763 -15.94 -13.12 -29.15
N PHE A 764 -15.67 -12.29 -28.13
CA PHE A 764 -15.84 -12.54 -26.66
C PHE A 764 -17.08 -13.23 -26.00
N TYR A 765 -18.18 -13.63 -26.67
CA TYR A 765 -19.34 -14.25 -25.97
C TYR A 765 -19.97 -15.49 -26.64
N GLY A 766 -20.07 -15.56 -27.97
CA GLY A 766 -20.99 -16.49 -28.65
C GLY A 766 -20.49 -17.87 -29.11
N ARG A 767 -19.17 -18.11 -29.24
CA ARG A 767 -18.63 -19.43 -29.68
C ARG A 767 -17.85 -20.18 -28.62
N LEU A 768 -17.59 -19.49 -27.53
CA LEU A 768 -16.61 -19.87 -26.57
C LEU A 768 -17.32 -19.72 -25.21
N LEU A 769 -17.57 -18.54 -24.61
CA LEU A 769 -18.33 -18.46 -23.32
C LEU A 769 -19.59 -19.37 -23.29
N THR A 770 -20.46 -19.28 -24.30
CA THR A 770 -21.66 -20.13 -24.44
C THR A 770 -21.39 -21.62 -24.56
N LYS A 771 -20.35 -22.03 -25.31
CA LYS A 771 -20.03 -23.42 -25.68
C LYS A 771 -19.67 -24.30 -24.48
N GLN A 772 -19.49 -23.68 -23.34
CA GLN A 772 -18.45 -24.09 -22.40
C GLN A 772 -18.90 -23.78 -20.97
N LEU A 773 -19.52 -22.62 -20.73
CA LEU A 773 -20.55 -22.52 -19.68
C LEU A 773 -21.78 -23.41 -19.99
N GLN A 774 -21.88 -23.98 -21.20
CA GLN A 774 -22.97 -24.84 -21.68
C GLN A 774 -24.36 -24.20 -21.45
N ALA A 775 -24.44 -22.89 -21.66
CA ALA A 775 -25.58 -22.08 -21.24
C ALA A 775 -25.83 -20.89 -22.19
N ASN A 776 -27.03 -20.30 -22.06
CA ASN A 776 -27.41 -19.08 -22.76
C ASN A 776 -26.99 -17.87 -21.95
N LEU A 777 -26.54 -16.80 -22.62
CA LEU A 777 -25.95 -15.64 -21.99
C LEU A 777 -26.76 -14.38 -22.28
N ARG A 778 -26.95 -13.54 -21.26
CA ARG A 778 -27.38 -12.15 -21.39
C ARG A 778 -26.18 -11.25 -21.15
N ILE A 779 -25.89 -10.36 -22.09
CA ILE A 779 -24.67 -9.54 -22.06
C ILE A 779 -25.00 -8.05 -21.93
N TRP A 780 -24.24 -7.37 -21.08
CA TRP A 780 -24.13 -5.92 -21.03
C TRP A 780 -22.69 -5.52 -21.38
N SER A 781 -22.55 -4.78 -22.47
CA SER A 781 -21.30 -4.21 -22.99
C SER A 781 -21.67 -3.21 -24.08
N ARG A 782 -20.82 -2.21 -24.32
CA ARG A 782 -20.85 -1.44 -25.58
C ARG A 782 -20.78 -2.38 -26.79
N THR A 783 -21.46 -1.98 -27.86
CA THR A 783 -21.49 -2.68 -29.15
C THR A 783 -21.25 -1.65 -30.26
N ASP A 784 -20.51 -2.06 -31.28
CA ASP A 784 -20.32 -1.33 -32.54
C ASP A 784 -21.43 -1.64 -33.56
N GLY A 785 -22.44 -2.43 -33.17
CA GLY A 785 -23.53 -2.89 -34.02
C GLY A 785 -23.20 -4.13 -34.88
N THR A 786 -21.95 -4.61 -34.89
CA THR A 786 -21.54 -5.76 -35.72
C THR A 786 -22.00 -7.10 -35.15
N LEU A 787 -22.14 -7.19 -33.81
CA LEU A 787 -22.65 -8.37 -33.11
C LEU A 787 -24.03 -8.08 -32.51
N THR A 788 -25.04 -8.83 -32.99
CA THR A 788 -26.44 -8.77 -32.56
C THR A 788 -26.82 -9.99 -31.72
N SER A 789 -28.02 -9.97 -31.12
CA SER A 789 -28.55 -11.13 -30.38
C SER A 789 -28.64 -12.34 -31.32
N THR A 790 -28.02 -13.45 -30.93
CA THR A 790 -28.13 -14.73 -31.65
C THR A 790 -29.33 -15.52 -31.11
N CYS A 791 -30.06 -16.19 -32.01
CA CYS A 791 -31.26 -16.93 -31.68
C CYS A 791 -31.31 -18.24 -32.48
N GLY A 792 -31.40 -19.37 -31.79
CA GLY A 792 -31.42 -20.71 -32.39
C GLY A 792 -30.89 -21.78 -31.42
N GLY A 793 -31.52 -22.95 -31.41
CA GLY A 793 -31.19 -24.05 -30.49
C GLY A 793 -31.68 -23.84 -29.04
N LYS A 794 -31.61 -24.90 -28.23
CA LYS A 794 -32.01 -24.85 -26.80
C LYS A 794 -30.94 -24.22 -25.90
N ILE A 795 -29.66 -24.37 -26.26
CA ILE A 795 -28.48 -23.92 -25.52
C ILE A 795 -27.48 -23.32 -26.51
N GLY A 796 -26.74 -22.29 -26.06
CA GLY A 796 -25.58 -21.75 -26.76
C GLY A 796 -25.76 -20.36 -27.38
N HIS A 797 -26.86 -19.66 -27.06
CA HIS A 797 -27.19 -18.36 -27.67
C HIS A 797 -26.87 -17.15 -26.75
N VAL A 798 -26.70 -15.97 -27.36
CA VAL A 798 -26.32 -14.72 -26.70
C VAL A 798 -27.36 -13.65 -26.98
N ARG A 799 -27.84 -12.99 -25.92
CA ARG A 799 -28.85 -11.91 -25.99
C ARG A 799 -28.27 -10.63 -25.41
N LEU A 800 -28.38 -9.51 -26.12
CA LEU A 800 -27.99 -8.21 -25.57
C LEU A 800 -29.08 -7.67 -24.64
N VAL A 801 -28.71 -7.25 -23.43
CA VAL A 801 -29.62 -6.62 -22.45
C VAL A 801 -30.07 -5.25 -22.96
N LYS A 802 -31.38 -4.99 -22.98
CA LYS A 802 -31.97 -3.77 -23.53
C LYS A 802 -31.52 -2.53 -22.73
N SER A 803 -31.06 -1.49 -23.42
CA SER A 803 -30.70 -0.19 -22.85
C SER A 803 -31.97 0.69 -22.69
N PRO A 804 -32.10 1.50 -21.62
CA PRO A 804 -31.25 1.58 -20.43
C PRO A 804 -31.56 0.48 -19.39
N ILE A 805 -30.64 0.28 -18.45
CA ILE A 805 -30.84 -0.50 -17.22
C ILE A 805 -30.96 0.41 -15.99
N SER A 806 -31.48 -0.12 -14.89
CA SER A 806 -31.56 0.56 -13.59
C SER A 806 -30.73 -0.18 -12.55
N ILE A 807 -29.85 0.54 -11.85
CA ILE A 807 -29.00 0.04 -10.76
C ILE A 807 -29.43 0.80 -9.48
N ASP A 808 -30.38 0.22 -8.73
CA ASP A 808 -30.90 0.81 -7.49
C ASP A 808 -31.25 2.32 -7.62
N GLY A 809 -32.08 2.61 -8.63
CA GLY A 809 -32.56 3.96 -8.97
C GLY A 809 -31.68 4.74 -9.95
N GLN A 810 -30.40 4.40 -10.10
CA GLN A 810 -29.51 5.04 -11.09
C GLN A 810 -29.74 4.45 -12.49
N GLN A 811 -29.93 5.28 -13.51
CA GLN A 811 -30.09 4.81 -14.90
C GLN A 811 -28.73 4.71 -15.61
N SER A 812 -28.43 3.55 -16.20
CA SER A 812 -27.26 3.39 -17.08
C SER A 812 -27.68 3.13 -18.53
N ARG A 813 -27.09 3.91 -19.45
CA ARG A 813 -27.21 3.72 -20.90
C ARG A 813 -25.96 3.02 -21.40
N ARG A 814 -26.13 1.93 -22.15
CA ARG A 814 -25.03 1.11 -22.70
C ARG A 814 -23.98 1.94 -23.44
N GLU A 815 -24.42 2.96 -24.15
CA GLU A 815 -23.60 3.85 -24.98
C GLU A 815 -22.61 4.68 -24.15
N ALA A 816 -22.95 4.97 -22.89
CA ALA A 816 -22.13 5.69 -21.92
C ALA A 816 -21.47 4.77 -20.88
N ASP A 817 -21.74 3.45 -20.90
CA ASP A 817 -21.27 2.52 -19.88
C ASP A 817 -20.08 1.67 -20.36
N TYR A 818 -18.96 1.69 -19.63
CA TYR A 818 -17.79 0.81 -19.81
C TYR A 818 -17.85 -0.46 -18.95
N ALA A 819 -18.83 -0.61 -18.05
CA ALA A 819 -19.07 -1.85 -17.34
C ALA A 819 -19.38 -2.99 -18.34
N GLN A 820 -18.69 -4.12 -18.18
CA GLN A 820 -18.89 -5.31 -19.01
C GLN A 820 -19.21 -6.51 -18.12
N TRP A 821 -20.42 -7.05 -18.26
CA TRP A 821 -20.87 -8.17 -17.44
C TRP A 821 -21.81 -9.13 -18.18
N VAL A 822 -21.95 -10.34 -17.65
CA VAL A 822 -22.74 -11.43 -18.22
C VAL A 822 -23.62 -12.06 -17.14
N SER A 823 -24.89 -12.26 -17.45
CA SER A 823 -25.82 -13.09 -16.67
C SER A 823 -26.09 -14.39 -17.44
N VAL A 824 -26.21 -15.52 -16.74
CA VAL A 824 -26.38 -16.85 -17.35
C VAL A 824 -27.81 -17.36 -17.12
N GLU A 825 -28.49 -17.85 -18.16
CA GLU A 825 -29.86 -18.36 -18.05
C GLU A 825 -29.89 -19.86 -17.66
N ASN A 826 -30.65 -20.18 -16.59
CA ASN A 826 -31.15 -21.52 -16.23
C ASN A 826 -30.18 -22.73 -16.19
N HIS A 827 -29.22 -22.75 -15.25
CA HIS A 827 -28.84 -23.97 -14.50
C HIS A 827 -27.87 -23.66 -13.35
N PRO A 828 -27.70 -24.56 -12.34
CA PRO A 828 -26.55 -24.52 -11.44
C PRO A 828 -25.29 -24.76 -12.28
N LEU A 829 -24.38 -23.79 -12.27
CA LEU A 829 -23.20 -23.79 -13.14
C LEU A 829 -22.30 -25.00 -12.87
N LYS A 830 -22.27 -25.94 -13.82
CA LYS A 830 -21.07 -26.76 -14.04
C LYS A 830 -20.18 -26.04 -15.04
N GLU A 831 -18.90 -26.16 -14.72
CA GLU A 831 -17.73 -25.48 -15.26
C GLU A 831 -17.64 -25.32 -16.78
N GLN A 832 -16.78 -24.35 -17.15
CA GLN A 832 -15.75 -24.45 -18.20
C GLN A 832 -15.99 -23.77 -19.55
N TYR A 833 -15.87 -22.42 -19.59
CA TYR A 833 -14.93 -21.67 -20.47
C TYR A 833 -15.39 -20.47 -21.33
N LEU A 834 -14.41 -19.56 -21.57
CA LEU A 834 -13.72 -19.37 -22.88
C LEU A 834 -13.87 -17.95 -23.49
N PHE A 835 -12.76 -17.19 -23.77
CA PHE A 835 -12.61 -15.97 -24.64
C PHE A 835 -11.58 -14.90 -24.12
N SER A 836 -11.32 -13.78 -24.86
CA SER A 836 -10.57 -12.58 -24.34
C SER A 836 -10.95 -11.19 -24.83
N GLY A 837 -10.74 -10.14 -24.03
CA GLY A 837 -11.01 -9.98 -22.58
C GLY A 837 -10.33 -10.83 -21.48
N ALA A 838 -10.76 -10.55 -20.25
CA ALA A 838 -10.72 -11.49 -19.14
C ALA A 838 -12.15 -11.65 -18.63
N GLY A 839 -12.66 -12.87 -18.59
CA GLY A 839 -13.93 -13.16 -17.92
C GLY A 839 -13.64 -13.69 -16.53
N VAL A 840 -13.95 -12.92 -15.47
CA VAL A 840 -13.89 -13.39 -14.09
C VAL A 840 -15.29 -13.82 -13.67
N CYS A 841 -15.54 -15.12 -13.68
CA CYS A 841 -16.83 -15.70 -13.32
C CYS A 841 -16.76 -16.34 -11.92
N PHE A 842 -17.75 -16.05 -11.08
CA PHE A 842 -17.91 -16.68 -9.77
C PHE A 842 -19.37 -17.09 -9.55
N THR A 843 -19.59 -18.22 -8.88
CA THR A 843 -20.92 -18.76 -8.67
C THR A 843 -21.51 -18.22 -7.38
N GLN A 844 -22.42 -17.24 -7.44
CA GLN A 844 -23.20 -16.84 -6.27
C GLN A 844 -24.66 -16.52 -6.61
N GLN A 845 -25.59 -17.23 -5.97
CA GLN A 845 -27.03 -17.22 -6.29
C GLN A 845 -27.67 -15.84 -6.08
N ALA A 846 -27.28 -15.18 -5.00
CA ALA A 846 -27.66 -13.82 -4.63
C ALA A 846 -27.39 -12.79 -5.74
N LEU A 847 -26.10 -12.56 -6.04
CA LEU A 847 -25.66 -11.61 -7.05
C LEU A 847 -26.20 -11.98 -8.44
N SER A 848 -26.19 -13.27 -8.79
CA SER A 848 -26.77 -13.77 -10.05
C SER A 848 -28.23 -13.35 -10.23
N SER A 849 -29.03 -13.40 -9.15
CA SER A 849 -30.45 -12.99 -9.20
C SER A 849 -30.60 -11.48 -9.47
N SER A 850 -29.75 -10.64 -8.88
CA SER A 850 -29.77 -9.19 -9.13
C SER A 850 -29.36 -8.84 -10.56
N PHE A 851 -28.29 -9.45 -11.09
CA PHE A 851 -27.91 -9.26 -12.50
C PHE A 851 -28.94 -9.84 -13.47
N ALA A 852 -29.62 -10.93 -13.12
CA ALA A 852 -30.70 -11.49 -13.93
C ALA A 852 -31.93 -10.57 -14.04
N ASP A 853 -32.24 -9.79 -12.98
CA ASP A 853 -33.31 -8.79 -12.99
C ASP A 853 -32.91 -7.53 -13.76
N MET A 854 -31.68 -7.01 -13.60
CA MET A 854 -31.15 -5.96 -14.48
C MET A 854 -31.13 -6.41 -15.95
N ALA A 855 -30.87 -7.71 -16.20
CA ALA A 855 -30.90 -8.34 -17.51
C ALA A 855 -32.29 -8.85 -17.95
N LYS A 856 -33.38 -8.49 -17.28
CA LYS A 856 -34.72 -9.05 -17.55
C LYS A 856 -35.25 -8.72 -18.94
N HIS A 857 -34.92 -7.54 -19.46
CA HIS A 857 -35.29 -7.10 -20.79
C HIS A 857 -34.11 -7.26 -21.74
N VAL A 858 -34.32 -7.93 -22.87
CA VAL A 858 -33.31 -8.16 -23.92
C VAL A 858 -33.78 -7.61 -25.26
N ILE A 859 -32.84 -7.31 -26.15
CA ILE A 859 -33.15 -6.93 -27.54
C ILE A 859 -33.68 -8.16 -28.28
N PRO A 860 -34.89 -8.10 -28.89
CA PRO A 860 -35.46 -9.18 -29.67
C PRO A 860 -34.55 -9.64 -30.82
N CYS A 861 -34.76 -10.88 -31.27
CA CYS A 861 -34.08 -11.42 -32.45
C CYS A 861 -34.49 -10.61 -33.70
N PRO A 862 -33.57 -10.29 -34.64
CA PRO A 862 -33.94 -9.71 -35.94
C PRO A 862 -34.84 -10.64 -36.79
N PHE A 863 -34.81 -11.94 -36.48
CA PHE A 863 -35.65 -12.97 -37.06
C PHE A 863 -36.26 -13.79 -35.92
N SER A 864 -37.50 -13.48 -35.54
CA SER A 864 -38.33 -14.22 -34.57
C SER A 864 -39.64 -14.63 -35.23
#